data_AF-A0AAU2IPD7-F1
#
_entry.id   AF-A0AAU2IPD7-F1
#
_cell.length_a   1.000
_cell.length_b   1.000
_cell.length_c   1.000
_cell.angle_alpha   90.00
_cell.angle_beta   90.00
_cell.angle_gamma   90.00
#
_symmetry.space_group_name_H-M   'P 1'
#
loop_
_entity.id
_entity.type
_entity.pdbx_description
1 polymer ?
#
loop_
_entity_poly.entity_id
_entity_poly.type
_entity_poly.pdbx_seq_one_letter_code
_entity_poly.pdbx_strand_id
1 'polypeptide(L)'
;MATRPTTERDEASNLRHQLADRLLSAGHIRTSPVESAFRTVPRHAFAPEVPTEMAYANDTIPTRHASDGRTISSVSAPWLQADMLEAARIRPGHHVLEIGSGGYNAALIAELVGPIGNVATLDIDPFVTERAARFLAETGYDRARVITADAEDLPEGIVPDEGFDAIMATVDTWDVPWIQALAEGGRLVAPLRLHQYVWAIGFTKRDGELHSDGPLTVCGFVPMQGAGAWDANRRTVPGKGIHLAWEDGTPLPVDQLAPAFSRELSLTRTHVTVGGQEPFDALTLYLAGALPGFCRLSVDADSDNGVLNPPPPHWPGAAIVRGASLARLATERIADGDDGNGVYELVVHGYGPTRHLAAKEMAEQVQHWQRNHRAASYPCITVQPVASHGSASDGHTPHVFRKKHTRISVDWPVIPGTAALLTDDEGRYLLHLRSANKPTWRPGQWALLGGNTEKGETCDEAIVRELAEDTGLTIPGLTTFATLDTLEANGSLKDRVRVYQGRLNLPAHEIQLRDGIQLRWTRIEETAEMTMDPGTAAVLQAHRGGSRSARGSDGILLTVQVHEPNDHRSRSIVGAHLVLIRDGAVLLGKRHANSAFAPSTWHLPAGHREDSEAAASCMIREAEEETGLVIAEGDLSLVHVVDLLDPGSPIPRVQFFFAASRWEGEPVVREPDRCTEWRWWPLTALPEPIVAYTRAALESMSRGALYTAMGWS
;
A
#
# COMPACT_ATOMS: atom_id res chain seq x y z
N MET A 1 -20.30 51.87 22.87
CA MET A 1 -21.10 50.88 22.14
C MET A 1 -21.75 51.58 20.94
N ALA A 2 -21.10 51.60 19.78
CA ALA A 2 -21.70 52.11 18.55
C ALA A 2 -22.43 50.93 17.89
N THR A 3 -23.75 51.02 17.75
CA THR A 3 -24.55 50.04 17.02
C THR A 3 -24.14 50.04 15.55
N ARG A 4 -23.56 48.93 15.06
CA ARG A 4 -23.28 48.73 13.63
C ARG A 4 -24.57 48.94 12.81
N PRO A 5 -24.49 49.56 11.62
CA PRO A 5 -25.64 49.84 10.77
C PRO A 5 -26.39 48.56 10.39
N THR A 6 -27.71 48.64 10.28
CA THR A 6 -28.64 47.52 10.06
C THR A 6 -28.29 46.67 8.84
N THR A 7 -27.77 47.29 7.77
CA THR A 7 -27.35 46.63 6.53
C THR A 7 -26.19 45.65 6.71
N GLU A 8 -25.21 45.94 7.58
CA GLU A 8 -24.08 45.03 7.85
C GLU A 8 -24.50 43.80 8.68
N ARG A 9 -25.50 43.95 9.56
CA ARG A 9 -26.06 42.83 10.33
C ARG A 9 -26.83 41.86 9.44
N ASP A 10 -27.59 42.38 8.49
CA ASP A 10 -28.35 41.56 7.53
C ASP A 10 -27.41 40.80 6.59
N GLU A 11 -26.31 41.43 6.16
CA GLU A 11 -25.27 40.79 5.34
C GLU A 11 -24.53 39.66 6.08
N ALA A 12 -24.07 39.90 7.31
CA ALA A 12 -23.40 38.88 8.12
C ALA A 12 -24.31 37.69 8.46
N SER A 13 -25.62 37.93 8.63
CA SER A 13 -26.62 36.88 8.82
C SER A 13 -26.81 36.04 7.55
N ASN A 14 -26.88 36.70 6.39
CA ASN A 14 -27.01 36.00 5.10
C ASN A 14 -25.79 35.11 4.81
N LEU A 15 -24.56 35.61 5.02
CA LEU A 15 -23.34 34.85 4.82
C LEU A 15 -23.25 33.63 5.76
N ARG A 16 -23.73 33.76 7.00
CA ARG A 16 -23.81 32.64 7.95
C ARG A 16 -24.73 31.53 7.46
N HIS A 17 -25.94 31.87 7.01
CA HIS A 17 -26.88 30.89 6.48
C HIS A 17 -26.36 30.24 5.20
N GLN A 18 -25.74 31.01 4.29
CA GLN A 18 -25.11 30.47 3.09
C GLN A 18 -23.96 29.51 3.40
N LEU A 19 -23.15 29.80 4.43
CA LEU A 19 -22.13 28.87 4.90
C LEU A 19 -22.78 27.56 5.39
N ALA A 20 -23.79 27.63 6.25
CA ALA A 20 -24.50 26.45 6.74
C ALA A 20 -25.12 25.63 5.59
N ASP A 21 -25.75 26.29 4.61
CA ASP A 21 -26.33 25.63 3.43
C ASP A 21 -25.27 24.88 2.60
N ARG A 22 -24.07 25.49 2.41
CA ARG A 22 -22.94 24.85 1.72
C ARG A 22 -22.39 23.64 2.49
N LEU A 23 -22.31 23.74 3.82
CA LEU A 23 -21.83 22.63 4.65
C LEU A 23 -22.83 21.47 4.71
N LEU A 24 -24.14 21.77 4.68
CA LEU A 24 -25.21 20.78 4.60
C LEU A 24 -25.19 20.07 3.24
N SER A 25 -25.10 20.82 2.13
CA SER A 25 -25.10 20.24 0.78
C SER A 25 -23.87 19.39 0.49
N ALA A 26 -22.72 19.74 1.08
CA ALA A 26 -21.49 18.95 1.03
C ALA A 26 -21.47 17.76 2.02
N GLY A 27 -22.49 17.62 2.88
CA GLY A 27 -22.61 16.51 3.82
C GLY A 27 -21.70 16.59 5.05
N HIS A 28 -21.12 17.76 5.35
CA HIS A 28 -20.36 17.99 6.59
C HIS A 28 -21.29 18.19 7.80
N ILE A 29 -22.39 18.93 7.59
CA ILE A 29 -23.50 19.00 8.56
C ILE A 29 -24.51 17.90 8.18
N ARG A 30 -24.94 17.12 9.18
CA ARG A 30 -25.78 15.93 9.00
C ARG A 30 -26.99 15.94 9.94
N THR A 31 -26.94 16.71 11.02
CA THR A 31 -27.99 16.74 12.05
C THR A 31 -28.52 18.16 12.28
N SER A 32 -29.82 18.27 12.56
CA SER A 32 -30.49 19.55 12.82
C SER A 32 -29.90 20.34 14.00
N PRO A 33 -29.42 19.72 15.11
CA PRO A 33 -28.75 20.46 16.18
C PRO A 33 -27.47 21.18 15.72
N VAL A 34 -26.61 20.51 14.95
CA VAL A 34 -25.38 21.11 14.42
C VAL A 34 -25.70 22.21 13.42
N GLU A 35 -26.68 21.97 12.53
CA GLU A 35 -27.17 23.01 11.61
C GLU A 35 -27.63 24.26 12.37
N SER A 36 -28.47 24.08 13.39
CA SER A 36 -28.98 25.18 14.21
C SER A 36 -27.84 25.96 14.88
N ALA A 37 -26.84 25.28 15.45
CA ALA A 37 -25.69 25.94 16.06
C ALA A 37 -24.93 26.82 15.06
N PHE A 38 -24.66 26.31 13.85
CA PHE A 38 -23.98 27.08 12.79
C PHE A 38 -24.81 28.28 12.29
N ARG A 39 -26.15 28.16 12.27
CA ARG A 39 -27.06 29.26 11.92
C ARG A 39 -27.21 30.30 13.02
N THR A 40 -26.91 29.95 14.27
CA THR A 40 -26.99 30.87 15.42
C THR A 40 -25.68 31.60 15.68
N VAL A 41 -24.55 30.89 15.79
CA VAL A 41 -23.30 31.46 16.30
C VAL A 41 -22.65 32.41 15.27
N PRO A 42 -22.40 33.69 15.61
CA PRO A 42 -21.82 34.65 14.67
C PRO A 42 -20.30 34.48 14.51
N ARG A 43 -19.85 33.62 13.58
CA ARG A 43 -18.42 33.33 13.34
C ARG A 43 -17.54 34.58 13.19
N HIS A 44 -18.02 35.59 12.46
CA HIS A 44 -17.32 36.87 12.27
C HIS A 44 -17.03 37.65 13.57
N ALA A 45 -17.80 37.43 14.65
CA ALA A 45 -17.53 38.06 15.94
C ALA A 45 -16.29 37.48 16.63
N PHE A 46 -15.89 36.26 16.28
CA PHE A 46 -14.68 35.60 16.81
C PHE A 46 -13.44 35.80 15.93
N ALA A 47 -13.57 36.54 14.83
CA ALA A 47 -12.48 36.91 13.94
C ALA A 47 -12.67 38.36 13.41
N PRO A 48 -12.75 39.36 14.29
CA PRO A 48 -12.98 40.75 13.88
C PRO A 48 -11.83 41.37 13.08
N GLU A 49 -10.66 40.71 13.05
CA GLU A 49 -9.47 41.16 12.35
C GLU A 49 -9.57 40.98 10.82
N VAL A 50 -10.55 40.22 10.34
CA VAL A 50 -10.75 39.90 8.93
C VAL A 50 -12.11 40.43 8.43
N PRO A 51 -12.26 40.69 7.11
CA PRO A 51 -13.55 41.00 6.53
C PRO A 51 -14.59 39.90 6.80
N THR A 52 -15.86 40.28 6.96
CA THR A 52 -16.97 39.36 7.27
C THR A 52 -17.08 38.23 6.27
N GLU A 53 -16.84 38.50 4.98
CA GLU A 53 -16.88 37.53 3.89
C GLU A 53 -15.79 36.46 4.08
N MET A 54 -14.59 36.88 4.50
CA MET A 54 -13.48 35.97 4.80
C MET A 54 -13.76 35.17 6.06
N ALA A 55 -14.43 35.76 7.07
CA ALA A 55 -14.86 35.03 8.26
C ALA A 55 -15.82 33.86 7.95
N TYR A 56 -16.63 33.99 6.89
CA TYR A 56 -17.57 32.96 6.42
C TYR A 56 -17.07 32.18 5.18
N ALA A 57 -15.82 32.36 4.78
CA ALA A 57 -15.17 31.46 3.84
C ALA A 57 -14.99 30.08 4.48
N ASN A 58 -15.00 29.02 3.67
CA ASN A 58 -14.76 27.66 4.17
C ASN A 58 -13.26 27.38 4.34
N ASP A 59 -12.58 28.24 5.10
CA ASP A 59 -11.13 28.21 5.29
C ASP A 59 -10.76 28.60 6.75
N THR A 60 -9.51 28.34 7.11
CA THR A 60 -8.91 28.71 8.39
C THR A 60 -8.59 30.21 8.44
N ILE A 61 -8.60 30.77 9.65
CA ILE A 61 -8.22 32.17 9.89
C ILE A 61 -7.11 32.20 10.94
N PRO A 62 -5.85 32.46 10.55
CA PRO A 62 -4.75 32.63 11.50
C PRO A 62 -5.01 33.79 12.47
N THR A 63 -4.91 33.53 13.77
CA THR A 63 -5.16 34.53 14.84
C THR A 63 -3.89 34.88 15.61
N ARG A 64 -2.87 34.00 15.58
CA ARG A 64 -1.57 34.27 16.18
C ARG A 64 -0.44 33.58 15.43
N HIS A 65 0.71 34.25 15.35
CA HIS A 65 1.95 33.72 14.80
C HIS A 65 3.05 33.71 15.86
N ALA A 66 3.94 32.73 15.79
CA ALA A 66 5.21 32.72 16.51
C ALA A 66 6.18 33.75 15.90
N SER A 67 7.30 34.01 16.60
CA SER A 67 8.35 34.93 16.16
C SER A 67 9.02 34.53 14.83
N ASP A 68 8.96 33.24 14.49
CA ASP A 68 9.49 32.67 13.24
C ASP A 68 8.47 32.70 12.08
N GLY A 69 7.28 33.30 12.30
CA GLY A 69 6.23 33.43 11.30
C GLY A 69 5.28 32.23 11.19
N ARG A 70 5.50 31.13 11.93
CA ARG A 70 4.57 29.99 11.94
C ARG A 70 3.25 30.36 12.64
N THR A 71 2.13 29.91 12.10
CA THR A 71 0.82 30.03 12.76
C THR A 71 0.77 29.13 13.98
N ILE A 72 0.44 29.70 15.15
CA ILE A 72 0.33 28.98 16.43
C ILE A 72 -1.08 29.02 17.02
N SER A 73 -1.98 29.80 16.43
CA SER A 73 -3.41 29.82 16.75
C SER A 73 -4.19 30.22 15.51
N SER A 74 -5.35 29.59 15.30
CA SER A 74 -6.28 29.94 14.24
C SER A 74 -7.73 29.61 14.63
N VAL A 75 -8.68 30.24 13.95
CA VAL A 75 -10.05 29.73 13.88
C VAL A 75 -10.10 28.67 12.79
N SER A 76 -10.40 27.42 13.16
CA SER A 76 -10.40 26.27 12.25
C SER A 76 -11.43 26.42 11.13
N ALA A 77 -11.22 25.74 10.00
CA ALA A 77 -12.13 25.77 8.87
C ALA A 77 -13.54 25.25 9.26
N PRO A 78 -14.63 25.89 8.80
CA PRO A 78 -16.00 25.51 9.17
C PRO A 78 -16.34 24.05 8.90
N TRP A 79 -15.94 23.51 7.75
CA TRP A 79 -16.25 22.12 7.37
C TRP A 79 -15.71 21.10 8.37
N LEU A 80 -14.48 21.29 8.84
CA LEU A 80 -13.83 20.37 9.77
C LEU A 80 -14.42 20.48 11.18
N GLN A 81 -14.79 21.70 11.61
CA GLN A 81 -15.51 21.90 12.87
C GLN A 81 -16.89 21.22 12.83
N ALA A 82 -17.61 21.32 11.72
CA ALA A 82 -18.89 20.63 11.56
C ALA A 82 -18.73 19.10 11.65
N ASP A 83 -17.76 18.52 10.93
CA ASP A 83 -17.49 17.07 10.99
C ASP A 83 -17.11 16.61 12.40
N MET A 84 -16.28 17.39 13.12
CA MET A 84 -15.88 17.06 14.49
C MET A 84 -17.04 17.18 15.48
N LEU A 85 -17.92 18.17 15.34
CA LEU A 85 -19.12 18.31 16.17
C LEU A 85 -20.12 17.17 15.93
N GLU A 86 -20.30 16.73 14.68
CA GLU A 86 -21.11 15.55 14.35
C GLU A 86 -20.51 14.28 14.99
N ALA A 87 -19.18 14.12 14.93
CA ALA A 87 -18.48 13.00 15.56
C ALA A 87 -18.57 13.01 17.10
N ALA A 88 -18.67 14.20 17.71
CA ALA A 88 -18.76 14.39 19.16
C ALA A 88 -20.15 14.03 19.71
N ARG A 89 -21.20 14.01 18.88
CA ARG A 89 -22.58 13.60 19.24
C ARG A 89 -23.08 14.27 20.53
N ILE A 90 -22.78 15.55 20.69
CA ILE A 90 -23.13 16.35 21.86
C ILE A 90 -24.66 16.46 21.97
N ARG A 91 -25.20 16.33 23.18
CA ARG A 91 -26.64 16.44 23.45
C ARG A 91 -26.90 17.48 24.54
N PRO A 92 -28.15 17.98 24.63
CA PRO A 92 -28.54 18.87 25.73
C PRO A 92 -28.24 18.26 27.10
N GLY A 93 -27.63 19.04 27.99
CA GLY A 93 -27.24 18.62 29.34
C GLY A 93 -25.83 18.04 29.46
N HIS A 94 -25.13 17.77 28.35
CA HIS A 94 -23.77 17.24 28.42
C HIS A 94 -22.77 18.22 29.06
N HIS A 95 -21.76 17.64 29.71
CA HIS A 95 -20.54 18.30 30.15
C HIS A 95 -19.44 18.09 29.11
N VAL A 96 -19.00 19.16 28.46
CA VAL A 96 -18.05 19.09 27.35
C VAL A 96 -16.78 19.87 27.67
N LEU A 97 -15.62 19.26 27.38
CA LEU A 97 -14.31 19.90 27.41
C LEU A 97 -13.83 20.16 25.98
N GLU A 98 -13.44 21.40 25.68
CA GLU A 98 -12.67 21.76 24.49
C GLU A 98 -11.19 22.00 24.87
N ILE A 99 -10.26 21.46 24.08
CA ILE A 99 -8.81 21.67 24.20
C ILE A 99 -8.31 22.40 22.95
N GLY A 100 -7.85 23.64 23.11
CA GLY A 100 -7.54 24.57 22.02
C GLY A 100 -8.65 25.62 21.88
N SER A 101 -8.59 26.70 22.65
CA SER A 101 -9.72 27.64 22.78
C SER A 101 -9.72 28.72 21.70
N GLY A 102 -10.50 28.54 20.63
CA GLY A 102 -10.78 29.61 19.66
C GLY A 102 -11.94 30.55 20.03
N GLY A 103 -12.71 30.20 21.06
CA GLY A 103 -13.98 30.84 21.43
C GLY A 103 -15.15 30.45 20.52
N TYR A 104 -14.98 30.49 19.19
CA TYR A 104 -16.06 30.20 18.24
C TYR A 104 -16.64 28.78 18.42
N ASN A 105 -15.77 27.78 18.55
CA ASN A 105 -16.20 26.40 18.67
C ASN A 105 -16.77 26.10 20.07
N ALA A 106 -16.25 26.70 21.15
CA ALA A 106 -16.92 26.71 22.45
C ALA A 106 -18.36 27.26 22.38
N ALA A 107 -18.61 28.31 21.59
CA ALA A 107 -19.96 28.84 21.39
C ALA A 107 -20.87 27.86 20.61
N LEU A 108 -20.33 27.17 19.58
CA LEU A 108 -21.06 26.11 18.89
C LEU A 108 -21.41 24.95 19.85
N ILE A 109 -20.47 24.52 20.68
CA ILE A 109 -20.70 23.50 21.72
C ILE A 109 -21.76 23.99 22.72
N ALA A 110 -21.72 25.26 23.13
CA ALA A 110 -22.69 25.84 24.05
C ALA A 110 -24.13 25.78 23.52
N GLU A 111 -24.34 26.01 22.23
CA GLU A 111 -25.65 25.81 21.57
C GLU A 111 -26.12 24.35 21.66
N LEU A 112 -25.21 23.38 21.50
CA LEU A 112 -25.55 21.95 21.50
C LEU A 112 -25.87 21.40 22.89
N VAL A 113 -25.07 21.78 23.91
CA VAL A 113 -25.32 21.36 25.30
C VAL A 113 -26.53 22.09 25.91
N GLY A 114 -26.90 23.24 25.35
CA GLY A 114 -28.03 24.04 25.77
C GLY A 114 -27.88 24.60 27.20
N PRO A 115 -28.97 25.16 27.75
CA PRO A 115 -28.90 25.92 29.00
C PRO A 115 -28.73 25.07 30.27
N ILE A 116 -28.76 23.74 30.16
CA ILE A 116 -28.59 22.84 31.31
C ILE A 116 -27.25 22.09 31.29
N GLY A 117 -26.51 22.16 30.17
CA GLY A 117 -25.17 21.58 30.08
C GLY A 117 -24.07 22.57 30.43
N ASN A 118 -22.83 22.11 30.35
CA ASN A 118 -21.64 22.86 30.73
C ASN A 118 -20.55 22.74 29.68
N VAL A 119 -19.85 23.85 29.42
CA VAL A 119 -18.70 23.91 28.52
C VAL A 119 -17.50 24.42 29.27
N ALA A 120 -16.43 23.63 29.32
CA ALA A 120 -15.10 24.08 29.70
C ALA A 120 -14.25 24.16 28.42
N THR A 121 -13.53 25.26 28.22
CA THR A 121 -12.62 25.42 27.07
C THR A 121 -11.25 25.88 27.57
N LEU A 122 -10.20 25.20 27.11
CA LEU A 122 -8.86 25.31 27.68
C LEU A 122 -7.83 25.63 26.60
N ASP A 123 -6.89 26.52 26.90
CA ASP A 123 -5.71 26.78 26.06
C ASP A 123 -4.50 27.12 26.95
N ILE A 124 -3.30 26.77 26.49
CA ILE A 124 -2.06 27.05 27.23
C ILE A 124 -1.66 28.52 27.14
N ASP A 125 -2.12 29.22 26.11
CA ASP A 125 -1.71 30.58 25.80
C ASP A 125 -2.69 31.62 26.40
N PRO A 126 -2.25 32.46 27.36
CA PRO A 126 -3.09 33.48 27.96
C PRO A 126 -3.77 34.40 26.94
N PHE A 127 -3.07 34.79 25.87
CA PHE A 127 -3.65 35.65 24.83
C PHE A 127 -4.86 35.00 24.16
N VAL A 128 -4.77 33.69 23.90
CA VAL A 128 -5.83 32.93 23.24
C VAL A 128 -7.04 32.84 24.18
N THR A 129 -6.80 32.54 25.46
CA THR A 129 -7.88 32.48 26.46
C THR A 129 -8.53 33.83 26.74
N GLU A 130 -7.76 34.92 26.85
CA GLU A 130 -8.30 36.28 27.04
C GLU A 130 -9.18 36.70 25.86
N ARG A 131 -8.72 36.39 24.64
CA ARG A 131 -9.47 36.66 23.40
C ARG A 131 -10.77 35.86 23.36
N ALA A 132 -10.73 34.57 23.69
CA ALA A 132 -11.91 33.70 23.72
C ALA A 132 -12.92 34.17 24.77
N ALA A 133 -12.48 34.47 26.00
CA ALA A 133 -13.34 34.93 27.08
C ALA A 133 -14.08 36.23 26.72
N ARG A 134 -13.36 37.21 26.11
CA ARG A 134 -13.96 38.45 25.63
C ARG A 134 -15.04 38.18 24.59
N PHE A 135 -14.74 37.42 23.53
CA PHE A 135 -15.69 37.22 22.44
C PHE A 135 -16.88 36.34 22.83
N LEU A 136 -16.68 35.35 23.70
CA LEU A 136 -17.78 34.58 24.29
C LEU A 136 -18.73 35.50 25.07
N ALA A 137 -18.21 36.38 25.92
CA ALA A 137 -19.03 37.33 26.67
C ALA A 137 -19.77 38.33 25.75
N GLU A 138 -19.10 38.87 24.73
CA GLU A 138 -19.69 39.81 23.76
C GLU A 138 -20.79 39.17 22.90
N THR A 139 -20.79 37.84 22.75
CA THR A 139 -21.76 37.09 21.95
C THR A 139 -22.81 36.37 22.78
N GLY A 140 -22.80 36.49 24.12
CA GLY A 140 -23.80 35.92 25.02
C GLY A 140 -23.54 34.48 25.46
N TYR A 141 -22.29 33.99 25.30
CA TYR A 141 -21.83 32.66 25.70
C TYR A 141 -20.90 32.71 26.92
N ASP A 142 -21.11 33.66 27.83
CA ASP A 142 -20.33 33.86 29.07
C ASP A 142 -20.40 32.68 30.05
N ARG A 143 -21.33 31.76 29.85
CA ARG A 143 -21.43 30.48 30.58
C ARG A 143 -20.34 29.47 30.24
N ALA A 144 -19.68 29.61 29.08
CA ALA A 144 -18.55 28.75 28.73
C ALA A 144 -17.34 29.17 29.58
N ARG A 145 -16.84 28.24 30.41
CA ARG A 145 -15.72 28.50 31.30
C ARG A 145 -14.40 28.40 30.54
N VAL A 146 -13.75 29.54 30.31
CA VAL A 146 -12.42 29.61 29.69
C VAL A 146 -11.32 29.40 30.74
N ILE A 147 -10.36 28.54 30.45
CA ILE A 147 -9.30 28.12 31.38
C ILE A 147 -7.93 28.25 30.69
N THR A 148 -6.99 28.93 31.34
CA THR A 148 -5.59 28.99 30.88
C THR A 148 -4.77 27.91 31.58
N ALA A 149 -4.41 26.85 30.85
CA ALA A 149 -3.61 25.74 31.38
C ALA A 149 -2.99 24.91 30.26
N ASP A 150 -1.93 24.16 30.58
CA ASP A 150 -1.43 23.11 29.71
C ASP A 150 -2.43 21.93 29.74
N ALA A 151 -2.86 21.48 28.56
CA ALA A 151 -3.85 20.41 28.45
C ALA A 151 -3.26 19.03 28.78
N GLU A 152 -1.93 18.88 28.82
CA GLU A 152 -1.29 17.61 29.19
C GLU A 152 -1.83 17.07 30.52
N ASP A 153 -1.96 17.95 31.51
CA ASP A 153 -2.50 17.66 32.84
C ASP A 153 -3.69 18.58 33.11
N LEU A 154 -4.90 18.01 33.12
CA LEU A 154 -6.12 18.80 33.37
C LEU A 154 -6.12 19.40 34.79
N PRO A 155 -6.41 20.71 34.95
CA PRO A 155 -6.49 21.35 36.26
C PRO A 155 -7.45 20.67 37.23
N GLU A 156 -7.12 20.68 38.53
CA GLU A 156 -7.99 20.12 39.56
C GLU A 156 -9.38 20.80 39.56
N GLY A 157 -10.42 19.99 39.78
CA GLY A 157 -11.80 20.48 39.94
C GLY A 157 -12.49 20.94 38.64
N ILE A 158 -11.94 20.64 37.46
CA ILE A 158 -12.64 20.87 36.19
C ILE A 158 -13.37 19.63 35.66
N VAL A 159 -12.87 18.44 36.01
CA VAL A 159 -13.46 17.17 35.60
C VAL A 159 -14.70 16.92 36.47
N PRO A 160 -15.90 16.68 35.88
CA PRO A 160 -17.08 16.29 36.63
C PRO A 160 -16.87 14.94 37.34
N ASP A 161 -17.64 14.65 38.40
CA ASP A 161 -17.52 13.40 39.16
C ASP A 161 -17.69 12.14 38.28
N GLU A 162 -18.61 12.18 37.31
CA GLU A 162 -18.86 11.10 36.34
C GLU A 162 -17.97 11.19 35.07
N GLY A 163 -17.09 12.20 34.99
CA GLY A 163 -16.30 12.54 33.81
C GLY A 163 -17.05 13.42 32.80
N PHE A 164 -16.36 13.81 31.73
CA PHE A 164 -16.95 14.56 30.61
C PHE A 164 -17.74 13.64 29.68
N ASP A 165 -18.92 14.07 29.24
CA ASP A 165 -19.69 13.37 28.20
C ASP A 165 -18.99 13.45 26.83
N ALA A 166 -18.30 14.57 26.57
CA ALA A 166 -17.45 14.71 25.41
C ALA A 166 -16.18 15.52 25.69
N ILE A 167 -15.07 15.13 25.06
CA ILE A 167 -13.81 15.88 25.00
C ILE A 167 -13.48 16.11 23.54
N MET A 168 -13.23 17.36 23.15
CA MET A 168 -12.87 17.71 21.78
C MET A 168 -11.58 18.52 21.74
N ALA A 169 -10.54 17.99 21.12
CA ALA A 169 -9.31 18.71 20.86
C ALA A 169 -9.37 19.39 19.49
N THR A 170 -8.93 20.64 19.39
CA THR A 170 -8.86 21.44 18.16
C THR A 170 -7.40 21.84 17.88
N VAL A 171 -6.48 20.96 18.26
CA VAL A 171 -5.04 21.04 18.08
C VAL A 171 -4.52 19.69 17.57
N ASP A 172 -3.38 19.70 16.90
CA ASP A 172 -2.72 18.48 16.45
C ASP A 172 -2.08 17.77 17.65
N THR A 173 -2.74 16.70 18.11
CA THR A 173 -2.38 15.91 19.29
C THR A 173 -1.53 14.71 18.90
N TRP A 174 -0.41 14.48 19.57
CA TRP A 174 0.38 13.26 19.39
C TRP A 174 -0.08 12.09 20.29
N ASP A 175 -0.72 12.43 21.41
CA ASP A 175 -1.22 11.51 22.43
C ASP A 175 -2.52 12.05 23.03
N VAL A 176 -3.26 11.21 23.75
CA VAL A 176 -4.56 11.54 24.36
C VAL A 176 -4.60 11.14 25.85
N PRO A 177 -4.00 11.93 26.76
CA PRO A 177 -3.97 11.59 28.19
C PRO A 177 -5.34 11.63 28.88
N TRP A 178 -6.37 12.15 28.21
CA TRP A 178 -7.67 12.47 28.81
C TRP A 178 -8.67 11.30 28.91
N ILE A 179 -8.26 10.07 28.59
CA ILE A 179 -9.15 8.88 28.61
C ILE A 179 -9.84 8.73 29.98
N GLN A 180 -9.11 8.98 31.06
CA GLN A 180 -9.65 8.87 32.42
C GLN A 180 -10.64 10.00 32.77
N ALA A 181 -10.49 11.18 32.18
CA ALA A 181 -11.39 12.31 32.39
C ALA A 181 -12.71 12.19 31.61
N LEU A 182 -12.80 11.26 30.67
CA LEU A 182 -14.00 11.00 29.88
C LEU A 182 -14.93 10.00 30.58
N ALA A 183 -16.23 10.28 30.58
CA ALA A 183 -17.25 9.36 31.06
C ALA A 183 -17.29 8.06 30.24
N GLU A 184 -17.72 6.96 30.85
CA GLU A 184 -17.96 5.70 30.15
C GLU A 184 -19.08 5.86 29.11
N GLY A 185 -18.88 5.37 27.87
CA GLY A 185 -19.76 5.68 26.74
C GLY A 185 -19.63 7.10 26.18
N GLY A 186 -18.80 7.95 26.80
CA GLY A 186 -18.49 9.31 26.35
C GLY A 186 -17.71 9.35 25.04
N ARG A 187 -17.60 10.56 24.48
CA ARG A 187 -17.06 10.81 23.14
C ARG A 187 -15.75 11.60 23.20
N LEU A 188 -14.68 11.10 22.59
CA LEU A 188 -13.46 11.88 22.39
C LEU A 188 -13.26 12.15 20.91
N VAL A 189 -13.13 13.41 20.51
CA VAL A 189 -12.82 13.78 19.14
C VAL A 189 -11.51 14.53 19.12
N ALA A 190 -10.50 13.98 18.44
CA ALA A 190 -9.18 14.57 18.41
C ALA A 190 -8.53 14.45 17.04
N PRO A 191 -7.85 15.51 16.56
CA PRO A 191 -6.83 15.42 15.53
C PRO A 191 -5.63 14.68 16.11
N LEU A 192 -5.55 13.37 15.85
CA LEU A 192 -4.52 12.48 16.36
C LEU A 192 -3.44 12.24 15.30
N ARG A 193 -2.19 12.50 15.68
CA ARG A 193 -1.01 12.29 14.86
C ARG A 193 -0.60 10.81 14.87
N LEU A 194 -0.60 10.22 13.67
CA LEU A 194 -0.13 8.87 13.40
C LEU A 194 0.83 8.91 12.21
N HIS A 195 2.11 8.67 12.49
CA HIS A 195 3.23 8.73 11.53
C HIS A 195 3.25 10.00 10.68
N GLN A 196 3.15 11.13 11.39
CA GLN A 196 3.16 12.50 10.87
C GLN A 196 1.93 12.98 10.09
N TYR A 197 0.94 12.14 9.84
CA TYR A 197 -0.38 12.62 9.42
C TYR A 197 -1.25 12.88 10.64
N VAL A 198 -2.06 13.93 10.56
CA VAL A 198 -3.05 14.24 11.57
C VAL A 198 -4.39 13.76 11.06
N TRP A 199 -5.05 12.94 11.87
CA TRP A 199 -6.35 12.36 11.56
C TRP A 199 -7.35 12.89 12.57
N ALA A 200 -8.39 13.60 12.14
CA ALA A 200 -9.54 13.85 12.99
C ALA A 200 -10.30 12.52 13.17
N ILE A 201 -10.30 12.02 14.41
CA ILE A 201 -10.92 10.74 14.78
C ILE A 201 -11.92 10.98 15.89
N GLY A 202 -13.14 10.46 15.73
CA GLY A 202 -14.10 10.32 16.82
C GLY A 202 -13.96 8.96 17.48
N PHE A 203 -13.99 8.94 18.81
CA PHE A 203 -13.91 7.73 19.62
C PHE A 203 -15.11 7.62 20.56
N THR A 204 -15.52 6.38 20.86
CA THR A 204 -16.38 6.04 21.99
C THR A 204 -15.55 5.34 23.05
N LYS A 205 -15.69 5.76 24.31
CA LYS A 205 -15.11 5.02 25.43
C LYS A 205 -15.93 3.78 25.76
N ARG A 206 -15.27 2.61 25.81
CA ARG A 206 -15.83 1.33 26.22
C ARG A 206 -14.82 0.60 27.10
N ASP A 207 -15.25 0.18 28.29
CA ASP A 207 -14.43 -0.58 29.24
C ASP A 207 -13.07 0.08 29.55
N GLY A 208 -13.04 1.41 29.62
CA GLY A 208 -11.80 2.18 29.87
C GLY A 208 -10.90 2.40 28.65
N GLU A 209 -11.29 1.93 27.46
CA GLU A 209 -10.56 2.07 26.21
C GLU A 209 -11.32 2.94 25.21
N LEU A 210 -10.62 3.59 24.28
CA LEU A 210 -11.24 4.36 23.21
C LEU A 210 -11.32 3.51 21.94
N HIS A 211 -12.49 3.39 21.33
CA HIS A 211 -12.69 2.73 20.05
C HIS A 211 -13.13 3.73 19.00
N SER A 212 -12.44 3.78 17.87
CA SER A 212 -12.72 4.73 16.79
C SER A 212 -14.06 4.45 16.12
N ASP A 213 -14.78 5.51 15.80
CA ASP A 213 -15.86 5.51 14.83
C ASP A 213 -15.37 6.18 13.54
N GLY A 214 -15.83 5.70 12.39
CA GLY A 214 -15.51 6.34 11.12
C GLY A 214 -16.51 7.43 10.69
N PRO A 215 -16.15 8.20 9.64
CA PRO A 215 -14.88 8.11 8.90
C PRO A 215 -13.70 8.77 9.64
N LEU A 216 -12.48 8.35 9.29
CA LEU A 216 -11.23 9.02 9.70
C LEU A 216 -10.90 10.09 8.67
N THR A 217 -10.70 11.33 9.11
CA THR A 217 -10.46 12.45 8.19
C THR A 217 -9.05 12.98 8.33
N VAL A 218 -8.25 12.92 7.27
CA VAL A 218 -6.93 13.55 7.23
C VAL A 218 -7.11 15.06 7.28
N CYS A 219 -6.39 15.72 8.19
CA CYS A 219 -6.55 17.15 8.43
C CYS A 219 -5.23 17.81 8.84
N GLY A 220 -5.28 19.13 9.03
CA GLY A 220 -4.18 19.93 9.57
C GLY A 220 -4.68 20.82 10.70
N PHE A 221 -3.91 20.87 11.78
CA PHE A 221 -4.14 21.73 12.93
C PHE A 221 -2.82 22.37 13.38
N VAL A 222 -2.93 23.45 14.17
CA VAL A 222 -1.75 24.00 14.85
C VAL A 222 -1.20 22.95 15.84
N PRO A 223 0.13 22.77 15.95
CA PRO A 223 0.71 21.74 16.81
C PRO A 223 0.36 21.96 18.29
N MET A 224 0.13 20.86 19.02
CA MET A 224 0.09 20.86 20.48
C MET A 224 1.37 21.50 21.04
N GLN A 225 1.20 22.35 22.07
CA GLN A 225 2.29 23.02 22.78
C GLN A 225 2.39 22.49 24.22
N GLY A 226 3.43 22.87 24.95
CA GLY A 226 3.60 22.47 26.34
C GLY A 226 4.15 21.05 26.50
N ALA A 227 3.79 20.39 27.60
CA ALA A 227 4.30 19.07 27.96
C ALA A 227 3.79 17.92 27.06
N GLY A 228 2.69 18.16 26.34
CA GLY A 228 2.14 17.29 25.29
C GLY A 228 2.68 17.59 23.89
N ALA A 229 3.57 18.57 23.73
CA ALA A 229 4.19 18.86 22.44
C ALA A 229 5.05 17.68 21.96
N TRP A 230 4.95 17.38 20.67
CA TRP A 230 5.75 16.34 20.03
C TRP A 230 6.80 16.96 19.11
N ASP A 231 8.05 16.50 19.24
CA ASP A 231 9.13 16.84 18.32
C ASP A 231 9.37 15.68 17.36
N ALA A 232 9.36 15.98 16.07
CA ALA A 232 9.66 15.01 15.04
C ALA A 232 11.11 14.58 15.20
N ASN A 233 11.36 13.26 15.23
CA ASN A 233 12.72 12.73 15.30
C ASN A 233 13.41 12.85 13.93
N ARG A 234 13.59 14.09 13.48
CA ARG A 234 14.07 14.47 12.15
C ARG A 234 15.58 14.35 12.09
N ARG A 235 16.07 13.76 11.01
CA ARG A 235 17.47 13.66 10.64
C ARG A 235 17.65 14.17 9.23
N THR A 236 18.74 14.87 8.98
CA THR A 236 19.07 15.41 7.67
C THR A 236 20.20 14.59 7.07
N VAL A 237 20.01 14.10 5.84
CA VAL A 237 21.07 13.43 5.10
C VAL A 237 22.14 14.47 4.74
N PRO A 238 23.41 14.28 5.17
CA PRO A 238 24.46 15.27 4.98
C PRO A 238 24.62 15.69 3.51
N GLY A 239 24.59 17.00 3.26
CA GLY A 239 24.85 17.59 1.94
C GLY A 239 23.79 17.31 0.88
N LYS A 240 22.63 16.75 1.24
CA LYS A 240 21.57 16.38 0.28
C LYS A 240 20.29 17.20 0.41
N GLY A 241 20.07 17.93 1.50
CA GLY A 241 18.78 18.62 1.73
C GLY A 241 17.60 17.64 1.84
N ILE A 242 17.87 16.37 2.20
CA ILE A 242 16.85 15.33 2.43
C ILE A 242 16.65 15.19 3.92
N HIS A 243 15.40 15.15 4.35
CA HIS A 243 15.05 14.97 5.75
C HIS A 243 14.19 13.74 5.92
N LEU A 244 14.58 12.92 6.90
CA LEU A 244 13.86 11.73 7.30
C LEU A 244 13.37 11.93 8.72
N ALA A 245 12.09 11.67 8.96
CA ALA A 245 11.50 11.78 10.28
C ALA A 245 10.81 10.48 10.67
N TRP A 246 11.13 10.00 11.87
CA TRP A 246 10.50 8.84 12.50
C TRP A 246 9.59 9.33 13.62
N GLU A 247 8.46 8.66 13.78
CA GLU A 247 7.60 8.86 14.94
C GLU A 247 7.98 7.92 16.08
N ASP A 248 8.15 6.63 15.76
CA ASP A 248 8.52 5.58 16.70
C ASP A 248 9.93 5.03 16.41
N GLY A 249 10.55 4.45 17.45
CA GLY A 249 11.83 3.76 17.36
C GLY A 249 13.07 4.62 17.57
N THR A 250 14.23 3.98 17.55
CA THR A 250 15.52 4.69 17.63
C THR A 250 15.88 5.25 16.25
N PRO A 251 16.19 6.55 16.13
CA PRO A 251 16.61 7.14 14.86
C PRO A 251 17.77 6.38 14.26
N LEU A 252 17.62 5.95 13.01
CA LEU A 252 18.70 5.33 12.27
C LEU A 252 19.71 6.42 11.86
N PRO A 253 21.03 6.14 11.93
CA PRO A 253 22.03 7.04 11.36
C PRO A 253 21.76 7.23 9.86
N VAL A 254 21.65 8.48 9.41
CA VAL A 254 21.36 8.81 8.00
C VAL A 254 22.60 9.21 7.22
N ASP A 255 23.75 9.36 7.88
CA ASP A 255 25.00 9.79 7.25
C ASP A 255 25.43 8.85 6.11
N GLN A 256 25.22 7.55 6.32
CA GLN A 256 25.51 6.50 5.34
C GLN A 256 24.59 6.52 4.11
N LEU A 257 23.51 7.31 4.11
CA LEU A 257 22.59 7.43 2.98
C LEU A 257 23.05 8.45 1.93
N ALA A 258 23.95 9.37 2.26
CA ALA A 258 24.39 10.40 1.31
C ALA A 258 24.89 9.82 -0.04
N PRO A 259 25.69 8.72 -0.07
CA PRO A 259 26.10 8.09 -1.32
C PRO A 259 24.97 7.40 -2.10
N ALA A 260 23.85 7.07 -1.45
CA ALA A 260 22.74 6.33 -2.06
C ALA A 260 22.03 7.13 -3.16
N PHE A 261 21.99 8.46 -3.02
CA PHE A 261 21.32 9.40 -3.94
C PHE A 261 22.21 9.87 -5.10
N SER A 262 23.42 9.34 -5.23
CA SER A 262 24.31 9.59 -6.37
C SER A 262 24.44 8.39 -7.29
N ARG A 263 23.72 7.29 -7.01
CA ARG A 263 23.70 6.06 -7.80
C ARG A 263 22.43 5.95 -8.62
N GLU A 264 22.45 5.03 -9.59
CA GLU A 264 21.26 4.68 -10.37
C GLU A 264 20.13 4.17 -9.46
N LEU A 265 18.91 4.67 -9.68
CA LEU A 265 17.73 4.31 -8.91
C LEU A 265 17.20 2.93 -9.33
N SER A 266 16.44 2.26 -8.45
CA SER A 266 15.63 1.10 -8.84
C SER A 266 14.14 1.47 -8.79
N LEU A 267 13.43 1.27 -9.89
CA LEU A 267 11.98 1.45 -9.96
C LEU A 267 11.31 0.09 -9.79
N THR A 268 10.49 -0.07 -8.75
CA THR A 268 9.62 -1.24 -8.58
C THR A 268 8.18 -0.82 -8.82
N ARG A 269 7.55 -1.42 -9.83
CA ARG A 269 6.15 -1.20 -10.16
C ARG A 269 5.26 -2.03 -9.23
N THR A 270 4.27 -1.38 -8.62
CA THR A 270 3.31 -2.10 -7.76
C THR A 270 2.12 -2.60 -8.58
N HIS A 271 1.85 -1.97 -9.73
CA HIS A 271 0.66 -2.17 -10.56
C HIS A 271 -0.66 -1.84 -9.86
N VAL A 272 -0.58 -1.14 -8.74
CA VAL A 272 -1.74 -0.58 -8.04
C VAL A 272 -1.98 0.82 -8.57
N THR A 273 -3.17 1.07 -9.11
CA THR A 273 -3.55 2.37 -9.68
C THR A 273 -4.47 3.13 -8.74
N VAL A 274 -4.37 4.46 -8.77
CA VAL A 274 -5.23 5.41 -8.05
C VAL A 274 -5.72 6.49 -9.02
N GLY A 275 -6.95 6.96 -8.84
CA GLY A 275 -7.44 8.14 -9.54
C GLY A 275 -6.69 9.41 -9.12
N GLY A 276 -6.62 10.42 -9.98
CA GLY A 276 -5.86 11.65 -9.71
C GLY A 276 -6.34 12.47 -8.50
N GLN A 277 -7.59 12.26 -8.06
CA GLN A 277 -8.15 12.85 -6.83
C GLN A 277 -8.47 11.79 -5.78
N GLU A 278 -8.07 10.53 -5.99
CA GLU A 278 -8.33 9.46 -5.05
C GLU A 278 -7.33 9.54 -3.87
N PRO A 279 -7.81 9.70 -2.62
CA PRO A 279 -6.93 9.72 -1.47
C PRO A 279 -6.40 8.31 -1.16
N PHE A 280 -5.10 8.21 -0.88
CA PHE A 280 -4.44 6.97 -0.47
C PHE A 280 -3.75 7.10 0.90
N ASP A 281 -4.23 8.00 1.75
CA ASP A 281 -3.71 8.21 3.11
C ASP A 281 -3.78 6.95 3.98
N ALA A 282 -4.84 6.15 3.81
CA ALA A 282 -5.00 4.89 4.50
C ALA A 282 -3.86 3.90 4.17
N LEU A 283 -3.41 3.85 2.92
CA LEU A 283 -2.22 3.08 2.54
C LEU A 283 -1.00 3.55 3.32
N THR A 284 -0.83 4.87 3.51
CA THR A 284 0.34 5.37 4.22
C THR A 284 0.32 5.00 5.71
N LEU A 285 -0.85 5.05 6.36
CA LEU A 285 -1.03 4.56 7.72
C LEU A 285 -0.80 3.04 7.82
N TYR A 286 -1.24 2.27 6.83
CA TYR A 286 -0.99 0.83 6.75
C TYR A 286 0.52 0.56 6.67
N LEU A 287 1.23 1.20 5.73
CA LEU A 287 2.67 1.04 5.54
C LEU A 287 3.45 1.40 6.82
N ALA A 288 3.00 2.40 7.56
CA ALA A 288 3.62 2.80 8.82
C ALA A 288 3.61 1.70 9.89
N GLY A 289 2.53 0.93 9.97
CA GLY A 289 2.43 -0.21 10.87
C GLY A 289 3.04 -1.51 10.32
N ALA A 290 2.97 -1.70 9.00
CA ALA A 290 3.43 -2.92 8.33
C ALA A 290 4.96 -2.96 8.11
N LEU A 291 5.63 -1.80 8.01
CA LEU A 291 7.04 -1.73 7.68
C LEU A 291 7.88 -1.21 8.86
N PRO A 292 8.67 -2.07 9.53
CA PRO A 292 9.63 -1.63 10.53
C PRO A 292 10.59 -0.57 9.96
N GLY A 293 10.88 0.48 10.74
CA GLY A 293 11.75 1.57 10.31
C GLY A 293 11.13 2.52 9.28
N PHE A 294 9.80 2.47 9.11
CA PHE A 294 9.05 3.46 8.34
C PHE A 294 9.37 4.89 8.81
N CYS A 295 9.62 5.76 7.85
CA CYS A 295 9.87 7.18 8.04
C CYS A 295 9.20 8.01 6.97
N ARG A 296 9.27 9.31 7.20
CA ARG A 296 8.69 10.32 6.33
C ARG A 296 9.81 11.13 5.70
N LEU A 297 9.80 11.21 4.38
CA LEU A 297 10.81 11.90 3.58
C LEU A 297 10.29 13.26 3.14
N SER A 298 11.05 14.31 3.42
CA SER A 298 10.87 15.63 2.80
C SER A 298 12.20 16.13 2.24
N VAL A 299 12.14 17.10 1.32
CA VAL A 299 13.33 17.71 0.72
C VAL A 299 13.24 19.22 0.76
N ASP A 300 14.38 19.89 0.81
CA ASP A 300 14.47 21.35 0.63
C ASP A 300 14.14 21.72 -0.82
N ALA A 301 13.32 22.76 -1.02
CA ALA A 301 12.76 23.14 -2.32
C ALA A 301 13.80 23.39 -3.43
N ASP A 302 15.00 23.86 -3.07
CA ASP A 302 16.07 24.23 -4.00
C ASP A 302 17.31 23.31 -3.93
N SER A 303 17.16 22.11 -3.36
CA SER A 303 18.28 21.17 -3.20
C SER A 303 18.45 20.24 -4.40
N ASP A 304 19.69 20.06 -4.88
CA ASP A 304 20.05 18.93 -5.76
C ASP A 304 20.16 17.65 -4.91
N ASN A 305 19.00 17.17 -4.50
CA ASN A 305 18.86 16.07 -3.53
C ASN A 305 19.00 14.67 -4.18
N GLY A 306 18.86 14.54 -5.51
CA GLY A 306 18.88 13.26 -6.20
C GLY A 306 17.62 12.40 -6.00
N VAL A 307 16.57 12.94 -5.35
CA VAL A 307 15.26 12.31 -5.22
C VAL A 307 14.44 12.65 -6.46
N LEU A 308 14.32 11.70 -7.40
CA LEU A 308 13.40 11.79 -8.54
C LEU A 308 11.99 12.13 -8.05
N ASN A 309 11.25 13.07 -8.65
CA ASN A 309 9.87 13.44 -8.30
C ASN A 309 9.61 13.52 -6.78
N PRO A 310 10.25 14.48 -6.08
CA PRO A 310 10.16 14.57 -4.63
C PRO A 310 8.72 14.84 -4.16
N PRO A 311 8.39 14.46 -2.92
CA PRO A 311 7.08 14.74 -2.35
C PRO A 311 6.83 16.25 -2.20
N PRO A 312 5.57 16.70 -2.26
CA PRO A 312 5.23 18.11 -2.04
C PRO A 312 5.68 18.61 -0.65
N PRO A 313 6.01 19.90 -0.48
CA PRO A 313 6.53 20.45 0.78
C PRO A 313 5.63 20.20 2.01
N HIS A 314 4.31 20.23 1.81
CA HIS A 314 3.33 20.06 2.89
C HIS A 314 2.90 18.59 3.09
N TRP A 315 3.45 17.67 2.30
CA TRP A 315 3.00 16.28 2.26
C TRP A 315 4.20 15.35 2.11
N PRO A 316 4.90 15.01 3.21
CA PRO A 316 6.09 14.17 3.11
C PRO A 316 5.78 12.81 2.45
N GLY A 317 6.81 12.17 1.89
CA GLY A 317 6.69 10.87 1.25
C GLY A 317 6.81 9.73 2.26
N ALA A 318 6.07 8.63 2.05
CA ALA A 318 6.29 7.38 2.77
C ALA A 318 7.63 6.76 2.35
N ALA A 319 8.49 6.41 3.31
CA ALA A 319 9.79 5.83 3.06
C ALA A 319 10.18 4.78 4.10
N ILE A 320 11.11 3.90 3.75
CA ILE A 320 11.78 2.98 4.68
C ILE A 320 13.29 3.05 4.49
N VAL A 321 14.03 2.85 5.58
CA VAL A 321 15.49 2.76 5.56
C VAL A 321 15.93 1.33 5.87
N ARG A 322 16.87 0.81 5.07
CA ARG A 322 17.48 -0.52 5.21
C ARG A 322 18.99 -0.39 5.08
N GLY A 323 19.68 -0.26 6.22
CA GLY A 323 21.12 0.01 6.22
C GLY A 323 21.45 1.29 5.45
N ALA A 324 22.32 1.17 4.44
CA ALA A 324 22.71 2.28 3.56
C ALA A 324 21.78 2.49 2.34
N SER A 325 20.58 1.89 2.36
CA SER A 325 19.58 1.99 1.30
C SER A 325 18.28 2.60 1.82
N LEU A 326 17.52 3.22 0.91
CA LEU A 326 16.21 3.80 1.18
C LEU A 326 15.24 3.41 0.06
N ALA A 327 13.99 3.11 0.41
CA ALA A 327 12.91 3.00 -0.56
C ALA A 327 11.80 3.98 -0.19
N ARG A 328 11.15 4.59 -1.19
CA ARG A 328 10.02 5.50 -0.99
C ARG A 328 8.89 5.21 -1.96
N LEU A 329 7.67 5.43 -1.49
CA LEU A 329 6.48 5.42 -2.32
C LEU A 329 6.47 6.68 -3.21
N ALA A 330 6.05 6.53 -4.45
CA ALA A 330 5.88 7.58 -5.45
C ALA A 330 4.66 7.27 -6.33
N THR A 331 4.32 8.20 -7.21
CA THR A 331 3.23 8.06 -8.19
C THR A 331 3.75 8.37 -9.59
N GLU A 332 3.38 7.56 -10.57
CA GLU A 332 3.63 7.81 -12.00
C GLU A 332 2.30 7.92 -12.75
N ARG A 333 2.09 8.99 -13.53
CA ARG A 333 0.89 9.15 -14.35
C ARG A 333 0.93 8.15 -15.51
N ILE A 334 -0.12 7.35 -15.68
CA ILE A 334 -0.19 6.32 -16.72
C ILE A 334 -1.29 6.58 -17.76
N ALA A 335 -2.31 7.36 -17.44
CA ALA A 335 -3.39 7.76 -18.35
C ALA A 335 -4.05 9.08 -17.93
N ASP A 336 -4.90 9.64 -18.79
CA ASP A 336 -5.63 10.90 -18.52
C ASP A 336 -6.86 10.71 -17.60
N GLY A 337 -7.36 9.48 -17.43
CA GLY A 337 -8.55 9.17 -16.62
C GLY A 337 -9.85 9.67 -17.24
N ASP A 338 -10.97 9.06 -16.87
CA ASP A 338 -12.29 9.40 -17.41
C ASP A 338 -12.80 10.77 -16.90
N ASP A 339 -12.30 11.22 -15.74
CA ASP A 339 -12.62 12.50 -15.11
C ASP A 339 -11.64 13.63 -15.49
N GLY A 340 -10.65 13.34 -16.34
CA GLY A 340 -9.60 14.27 -16.74
C GLY A 340 -8.54 14.55 -15.66
N ASN A 341 -8.62 13.92 -14.48
CA ASN A 341 -7.69 14.14 -13.37
C ASN A 341 -6.45 13.23 -13.44
N GLY A 342 -6.40 12.31 -14.40
CA GLY A 342 -5.32 11.33 -14.55
C GLY A 342 -5.57 10.04 -13.79
N VAL A 343 -4.95 8.96 -14.28
CA VAL A 343 -4.77 7.71 -13.54
C VAL A 343 -3.28 7.59 -13.23
N TYR A 344 -2.96 7.26 -11.99
CA TYR A 344 -1.60 7.15 -11.50
C TYR A 344 -1.33 5.72 -11.02
N GLU A 345 -0.14 5.20 -11.31
CA GLU A 345 0.38 3.99 -10.69
C GLU A 345 1.16 4.37 -9.43
N LEU A 346 0.91 3.66 -8.32
CA LEU A 346 1.78 3.68 -7.16
C LEU A 346 3.08 2.92 -7.50
N VAL A 347 4.22 3.57 -7.39
CA VAL A 347 5.52 2.94 -7.66
C VAL A 347 6.47 3.15 -6.49
N VAL A 348 7.51 2.33 -6.39
CA VAL A 348 8.51 2.44 -5.32
C VAL A 348 9.88 2.76 -5.92
N HIS A 349 10.46 3.88 -5.51
CA HIS A 349 11.82 4.28 -5.86
C HIS A 349 12.78 3.82 -4.78
N GLY A 350 13.76 3.00 -5.16
CA GLY A 350 14.85 2.54 -4.29
C GLY A 350 16.16 3.26 -4.59
N TYR A 351 16.92 3.56 -3.53
CA TYR A 351 18.23 4.22 -3.54
C TYR A 351 19.24 3.41 -2.72
N GLY A 352 20.50 3.37 -3.15
CA GLY A 352 21.57 2.68 -2.42
C GLY A 352 21.93 1.26 -2.90
N PRO A 353 22.80 0.54 -2.15
CA PRO A 353 23.34 -0.76 -2.57
C PRO A 353 22.30 -1.88 -2.64
N THR A 354 21.36 -1.93 -1.69
CA THR A 354 20.29 -2.94 -1.61
C THR A 354 18.93 -2.37 -1.99
N ARG A 355 18.93 -1.36 -2.87
CA ARG A 355 17.75 -0.58 -3.27
C ARG A 355 16.58 -1.42 -3.78
N HIS A 356 16.87 -2.46 -4.57
CA HIS A 356 15.86 -3.34 -5.15
C HIS A 356 15.14 -4.17 -4.08
N LEU A 357 15.83 -4.60 -3.02
CA LEU A 357 15.23 -5.35 -1.91
C LEU A 357 14.29 -4.47 -1.10
N ALA A 358 14.73 -3.27 -0.72
CA ALA A 358 13.90 -2.33 0.02
C ALA A 358 12.68 -1.87 -0.80
N ALA A 359 12.86 -1.66 -2.12
CA ALA A 359 11.77 -1.28 -3.00
C ALA A 359 10.75 -2.42 -3.18
N LYS A 360 11.23 -3.66 -3.32
CA LYS A 360 10.38 -4.86 -3.39
C LYS A 360 9.59 -5.07 -2.10
N GLU A 361 10.22 -4.96 -0.93
CA GLU A 361 9.55 -5.09 0.38
C GLU A 361 8.38 -4.12 0.53
N MET A 362 8.59 -2.83 0.21
CA MET A 362 7.51 -1.84 0.24
C MET A 362 6.43 -2.12 -0.81
N ALA A 363 6.81 -2.50 -2.03
CA ALA A 363 5.85 -2.81 -3.10
C ALA A 363 4.96 -4.00 -2.75
N GLU A 364 5.51 -5.03 -2.11
CA GLU A 364 4.75 -6.19 -1.61
C GLU A 364 3.70 -5.77 -0.58
N GLN A 365 4.03 -4.82 0.30
CA GLN A 365 3.08 -4.25 1.27
C GLN A 365 1.99 -3.40 0.61
N VAL A 366 2.31 -2.60 -0.41
CA VAL A 366 1.32 -1.86 -1.20
C VAL A 366 0.32 -2.82 -1.87
N GLN A 367 0.83 -3.90 -2.45
CA GLN A 367 0.00 -4.92 -3.09
C GLN A 367 -0.81 -5.74 -2.07
N HIS A 368 -0.27 -6.00 -0.88
CA HIS A 368 -1.00 -6.65 0.20
C HIS A 368 -2.18 -5.78 0.66
N TRP A 369 -1.94 -4.48 0.86
CA TRP A 369 -2.99 -3.51 1.19
C TRP A 369 -4.08 -3.44 0.11
N GLN A 370 -3.70 -3.39 -1.18
CA GLN A 370 -4.64 -3.40 -2.30
C GLN A 370 -5.60 -4.58 -2.23
N ARG A 371 -5.09 -5.79 -1.99
CA ARG A 371 -5.89 -7.01 -2.01
C ARG A 371 -6.78 -7.13 -0.79
N ASN A 372 -6.25 -6.84 0.39
CA ASN A 372 -6.90 -7.21 1.64
C ASN A 372 -7.59 -6.03 2.35
N HIS A 373 -7.18 -4.78 2.11
CA HIS A 373 -7.54 -3.68 3.02
C HIS A 373 -8.07 -2.43 2.32
N ARG A 374 -7.72 -2.16 1.06
CA ARG A 374 -8.12 -0.92 0.35
C ARG A 374 -9.64 -0.72 0.30
N ALA A 375 -10.40 -1.79 0.18
CA ALA A 375 -11.86 -1.75 0.13
C ALA A 375 -12.52 -1.47 1.49
N ALA A 376 -11.77 -1.62 2.60
CA ALA A 376 -12.28 -1.28 3.92
C ALA A 376 -12.61 0.22 3.99
N SER A 377 -13.71 0.57 4.65
CA SER A 377 -14.08 1.98 4.80
C SER A 377 -13.02 2.76 5.59
N TYR A 378 -12.48 2.15 6.64
CA TYR A 378 -11.43 2.67 7.52
C TYR A 378 -10.89 1.54 8.42
N PRO A 379 -9.65 1.63 8.94
CA PRO A 379 -9.15 0.74 9.98
C PRO A 379 -9.86 0.98 11.32
N CYS A 380 -9.90 -0.05 12.16
CA CYS A 380 -10.37 0.08 13.53
C CYS A 380 -9.20 0.50 14.43
N ILE A 381 -9.32 1.64 15.10
CA ILE A 381 -8.30 2.19 15.99
C ILE A 381 -8.79 2.06 17.43
N THR A 382 -8.02 1.36 18.24
CA THR A 382 -8.25 1.24 19.69
C THR A 382 -7.13 1.94 20.45
N VAL A 383 -7.47 2.80 21.40
CA VAL A 383 -6.49 3.52 22.24
C VAL A 383 -6.64 3.08 23.70
N GLN A 384 -5.55 2.59 24.26
CA GLN A 384 -5.48 2.05 25.61
C GLN A 384 -4.49 2.87 26.45
N PRO A 385 -4.76 3.14 27.74
CA PRO A 385 -3.74 3.68 28.64
C PRO A 385 -2.54 2.72 28.74
N VAL A 386 -1.29 3.23 28.79
CA VAL A 386 -0.08 2.39 28.89
C VAL A 386 -0.07 1.46 30.12
N ALA A 387 -0.83 1.80 31.17
CA ALA A 387 -0.95 1.01 32.39
C ALA A 387 -1.87 -0.24 32.26
N SER A 388 -2.61 -0.43 31.16
CA SER A 388 -3.48 -1.61 31.00
C SER A 388 -2.73 -2.79 30.37
N HIS A 389 -2.65 -3.90 31.11
CA HIS A 389 -2.17 -5.18 30.60
C HIS A 389 -3.31 -5.90 29.84
N GLY A 390 -3.43 -5.63 28.54
CA GLY A 390 -4.33 -6.39 27.65
C GLY A 390 -3.68 -7.68 27.14
N SER A 391 -4.41 -8.80 27.24
CA SER A 391 -4.07 -10.08 26.61
C SER A 391 -4.36 -10.04 25.11
N ALA A 392 -3.43 -10.53 24.28
CA ALA A 392 -3.66 -10.70 22.85
C ALA A 392 -4.39 -12.04 22.55
N SER A 393 -5.46 -11.97 21.77
CA SER A 393 -6.11 -13.04 20.99
C SER A 393 -6.74 -12.35 19.76
N ASP A 394 -6.83 -12.85 18.54
CA ASP A 394 -6.63 -14.15 17.89
C ASP A 394 -5.89 -13.89 16.57
N GLY A 395 -4.85 -14.66 16.22
CA GLY A 395 -4.31 -14.88 14.86
C GLY A 395 -3.80 -13.69 14.00
N HIS A 396 -4.32 -12.47 14.17
CA HIS A 396 -3.95 -11.23 13.50
C HIS A 396 -3.36 -10.28 14.54
N THR A 397 -2.13 -9.83 14.32
CA THR A 397 -1.47 -8.91 15.25
C THR A 397 -1.70 -7.49 14.74
N PRO A 398 -2.54 -6.67 15.41
CA PRO A 398 -2.78 -5.30 14.99
C PRO A 398 -1.47 -4.50 14.99
N HIS A 399 -1.40 -3.45 14.19
CA HIS A 399 -0.27 -2.53 14.20
C HIS A 399 -0.32 -1.69 15.48
N VAL A 400 0.76 -1.69 16.26
CA VAL A 400 0.80 -1.06 17.57
C VAL A 400 1.76 0.12 17.57
N PHE A 401 1.24 1.31 17.87
CA PHE A 401 2.00 2.54 18.08
C PHE A 401 2.04 2.87 19.57
N ARG A 402 3.22 3.17 20.10
CA ARG A 402 3.41 3.45 21.53
C ARG A 402 3.67 4.93 21.74
N LYS A 403 2.80 5.59 22.48
CA LYS A 403 2.90 6.98 22.87
C LYS A 403 3.36 7.10 24.33
N LYS A 404 3.38 8.31 24.87
CA LYS A 404 3.81 8.58 26.25
C LYS A 404 2.82 8.01 27.28
N HIS A 405 1.53 8.21 27.04
CA HIS A 405 0.41 7.85 27.91
C HIS A 405 -0.43 6.71 27.35
N THR A 406 -0.43 6.54 26.02
CA THR A 406 -1.30 5.56 25.36
C THR A 406 -0.56 4.56 24.49
N ARG A 407 -1.21 3.41 24.30
CA ARG A 407 -0.91 2.41 23.28
C ARG A 407 -2.06 2.43 22.28
N ILE A 408 -1.74 2.70 21.02
CA ILE A 408 -2.71 2.77 19.93
C ILE A 408 -2.55 1.51 19.10
N SER A 409 -3.63 0.74 18.96
CA SER A 409 -3.68 -0.44 18.09
C SER A 409 -4.54 -0.11 16.87
N VAL A 410 -4.01 -0.37 15.67
CA VAL A 410 -4.69 -0.18 14.39
C VAL A 410 -4.88 -1.54 13.76
N ASP A 411 -6.13 -1.97 13.71
CA ASP A 411 -6.57 -3.22 13.09
C ASP A 411 -7.13 -2.94 11.70
N TRP A 412 -6.70 -3.73 10.72
CA TRP A 412 -7.07 -3.55 9.32
C TRP A 412 -8.04 -4.65 8.92
N PRO A 413 -9.34 -4.31 8.71
CA PRO A 413 -10.31 -5.29 8.25
C PRO A 413 -9.84 -5.94 6.94
N VAL A 414 -9.89 -7.27 6.90
CA VAL A 414 -9.63 -8.05 5.68
C VAL A 414 -10.93 -8.10 4.88
N ILE A 415 -10.96 -7.38 3.77
CA ILE A 415 -12.02 -7.47 2.77
C ILE A 415 -11.58 -8.51 1.75
N PRO A 416 -12.28 -9.65 1.64
CA PRO A 416 -11.85 -10.70 0.73
C PRO A 416 -12.11 -10.29 -0.72
N GLY A 417 -11.24 -10.73 -1.63
CA GLY A 417 -11.56 -10.80 -3.05
C GLY A 417 -12.66 -11.82 -3.32
N THR A 418 -13.04 -12.00 -4.58
CA THR A 418 -14.11 -12.91 -4.99
C THR A 418 -13.66 -13.82 -6.12
N ALA A 419 -14.20 -15.03 -6.15
CA ALA A 419 -13.97 -15.96 -7.25
C ALA A 419 -15.19 -16.85 -7.51
N ALA A 420 -15.39 -17.24 -8.77
CA ALA A 420 -16.48 -18.10 -9.19
C ALA A 420 -15.97 -19.51 -9.53
N LEU A 421 -16.48 -20.50 -8.81
CA LEU A 421 -16.41 -21.91 -9.13
C LEU A 421 -17.64 -22.29 -9.96
N LEU A 422 -17.49 -22.29 -11.29
CA LEU A 422 -18.58 -22.60 -12.22
C LEU A 422 -18.46 -24.03 -12.71
N THR A 423 -19.58 -24.76 -12.65
CA THR A 423 -19.68 -26.14 -13.13
C THR A 423 -20.70 -26.28 -14.24
N ASP A 424 -20.44 -27.18 -15.17
CA ASP A 424 -21.42 -27.59 -16.19
C ASP A 424 -22.12 -28.91 -15.80
N ASP A 425 -23.07 -29.34 -16.63
CA ASP A 425 -23.83 -30.57 -16.39
C ASP A 425 -22.99 -31.85 -16.54
N GLU A 426 -21.79 -31.76 -17.12
CA GLU A 426 -20.81 -32.86 -17.18
C GLU A 426 -19.87 -32.89 -15.97
N GLY A 427 -19.99 -31.94 -15.03
CA GLY A 427 -19.15 -31.82 -13.85
C GLY A 427 -17.74 -31.28 -14.13
N ARG A 428 -17.54 -30.58 -15.25
CA ARG A 428 -16.31 -29.84 -15.56
C ARG A 428 -16.33 -28.48 -14.88
N TYR A 429 -15.15 -27.91 -14.66
CA TYR A 429 -14.94 -26.59 -14.09
C TYR A 429 -14.52 -25.59 -15.17
N LEU A 430 -15.11 -24.40 -15.19
CA LEU A 430 -14.66 -23.33 -16.07
C LEU A 430 -13.45 -22.63 -15.45
N LEU A 431 -12.31 -22.68 -16.14
CA LEU A 431 -11.07 -22.05 -15.71
C LEU A 431 -10.58 -21.07 -16.77
N HIS A 432 -9.90 -20.02 -16.33
CA HIS A 432 -9.19 -19.10 -17.22
C HIS A 432 -7.67 -19.24 -17.08
N LEU A 433 -6.93 -19.07 -18.18
CA LEU A 433 -5.48 -18.93 -18.16
C LEU A 433 -5.14 -17.44 -18.05
N ARG A 434 -4.51 -17.04 -16.94
CA ARG A 434 -4.07 -15.66 -16.75
C ARG A 434 -2.93 -15.30 -17.69
N SER A 435 -2.90 -14.05 -18.15
CA SER A 435 -1.78 -13.57 -18.97
C SER A 435 -0.46 -13.66 -18.22
N ALA A 436 0.55 -14.28 -18.84
CA ALA A 436 1.91 -14.38 -18.28
C ALA A 436 2.66 -13.04 -18.28
N ASN A 437 2.23 -12.11 -19.14
CA ASN A 437 2.91 -10.82 -19.36
C ASN A 437 2.21 -9.66 -18.65
N LYS A 438 1.05 -9.90 -18.02
CA LYS A 438 0.39 -8.92 -17.18
C LYS A 438 0.78 -9.16 -15.71
N PRO A 439 0.87 -8.10 -14.91
CA PRO A 439 1.20 -8.19 -13.49
C PRO A 439 -0.01 -8.57 -12.64
N THR A 440 -0.64 -9.70 -13.00
CA THR A 440 -1.81 -10.24 -12.28
C THR A 440 -1.35 -11.18 -11.17
N TRP A 441 -2.29 -11.59 -10.30
CA TRP A 441 -2.00 -12.63 -9.32
C TRP A 441 -1.62 -13.94 -10.02
N ARG A 442 -0.39 -14.41 -9.76
CA ARG A 442 0.19 -15.64 -10.35
C ARG A 442 0.03 -15.69 -11.89
N PRO A 443 0.76 -14.84 -12.63
CA PRO A 443 0.70 -14.78 -14.09
C PRO A 443 1.01 -16.13 -14.73
N GLY A 444 0.33 -16.46 -15.84
CA GLY A 444 0.55 -17.70 -16.58
C GLY A 444 0.00 -18.97 -15.90
N GLN A 445 -0.78 -18.83 -14.83
CA GLN A 445 -1.43 -19.96 -14.16
C GLN A 445 -2.94 -20.03 -14.48
N TRP A 446 -3.47 -21.24 -14.47
CA TRP A 446 -4.90 -21.51 -14.60
C TRP A 446 -5.62 -21.28 -13.27
N ALA A 447 -6.72 -20.54 -13.28
CA ALA A 447 -7.42 -20.16 -12.07
C ALA A 447 -8.95 -20.01 -12.26
N LEU A 448 -9.65 -19.81 -11.14
CA LEU A 448 -11.04 -19.34 -11.14
C LEU A 448 -11.12 -17.88 -11.61
N LEU A 449 -12.26 -17.53 -12.21
CA LEU A 449 -12.63 -16.15 -12.59
C LEU A 449 -13.00 -15.33 -11.35
N GLY A 450 -12.65 -14.04 -11.35
CA GLY A 450 -12.95 -13.11 -10.25
C GLY A 450 -11.82 -12.13 -9.97
N GLY A 451 -12.05 -11.24 -9.00
CA GLY A 451 -11.13 -10.15 -8.67
C GLY A 451 -11.38 -9.54 -7.30
N ASN A 452 -10.92 -8.30 -7.12
CA ASN A 452 -10.96 -7.64 -5.82
C ASN A 452 -12.36 -7.08 -5.55
N THR A 453 -12.77 -7.07 -4.28
CA THR A 453 -13.94 -6.29 -3.87
C THR A 453 -13.58 -4.81 -3.88
N GLU A 454 -14.45 -3.95 -4.41
CA GLU A 454 -14.23 -2.50 -4.40
C GLU A 454 -14.79 -1.82 -3.15
N LYS A 455 -14.35 -0.58 -2.88
CA LYS A 455 -14.79 0.16 -1.70
C LYS A 455 -16.29 0.48 -1.78
N GLY A 456 -17.04 0.08 -0.77
CA GLY A 456 -18.50 0.27 -0.69
C GLY A 456 -19.31 -0.85 -1.33
N GLU A 457 -18.66 -1.84 -1.93
CA GLU A 457 -19.26 -3.02 -2.53
C GLU A 457 -19.27 -4.21 -1.55
N THR A 458 -20.30 -5.03 -1.60
CA THR A 458 -20.32 -6.35 -0.95
C THR A 458 -19.63 -7.40 -1.82
N CYS A 459 -19.12 -8.48 -1.24
CA CYS A 459 -18.53 -9.56 -2.05
C CYS A 459 -19.52 -10.17 -3.08
N ASP A 460 -20.81 -10.11 -2.79
CA ASP A 460 -21.87 -10.63 -3.67
C ASP A 460 -22.07 -9.71 -4.89
N GLU A 461 -21.95 -8.40 -4.72
CA GLU A 461 -21.93 -7.44 -5.82
C GLU A 461 -20.62 -7.56 -6.63
N ALA A 462 -19.49 -7.69 -5.93
CA ALA A 462 -18.16 -7.81 -6.54
C ALA A 462 -18.07 -9.00 -7.49
N ILE A 463 -18.54 -10.19 -7.09
CA ILE A 463 -18.46 -11.35 -7.98
C ILE A 463 -19.33 -11.19 -9.23
N VAL A 464 -20.46 -10.48 -9.13
CA VAL A 464 -21.33 -10.20 -10.28
C VAL A 464 -20.65 -9.22 -11.23
N ARG A 465 -20.06 -8.15 -10.70
CA ARG A 465 -19.30 -7.16 -11.49
C ARG A 465 -18.11 -7.81 -12.18
N GLU A 466 -17.26 -8.52 -11.43
CA GLU A 466 -16.05 -9.16 -11.95
C GLU A 466 -16.37 -10.16 -13.06
N LEU A 467 -17.41 -11.00 -12.91
CA LEU A 467 -17.84 -11.90 -13.98
C LEU A 467 -18.33 -11.15 -15.23
N ALA A 468 -19.07 -10.05 -15.04
CA ALA A 468 -19.55 -9.24 -16.16
C ALA A 468 -18.40 -8.51 -16.88
N GLU A 469 -17.39 -8.07 -16.14
CA GLU A 469 -16.19 -7.42 -16.68
C GLU A 469 -15.31 -8.43 -17.43
N ASP A 470 -15.03 -9.59 -16.83
CA ASP A 470 -14.16 -10.61 -17.42
C ASP A 470 -14.80 -11.37 -18.58
N THR A 471 -16.11 -11.61 -18.53
CA THR A 471 -16.79 -12.53 -19.46
C THR A 471 -17.96 -11.94 -20.21
N GLY A 472 -18.45 -10.75 -19.81
CA GLY A 472 -19.68 -10.16 -20.34
C GLY A 472 -20.97 -10.84 -19.83
N LEU A 473 -20.87 -11.76 -18.86
CA LEU A 473 -22.00 -12.56 -18.39
C LEU A 473 -22.46 -12.16 -16.99
N THR A 474 -23.77 -12.23 -16.75
CA THR A 474 -24.37 -12.24 -15.42
C THR A 474 -24.88 -13.65 -15.13
N ILE A 475 -24.36 -14.28 -14.08
CA ILE A 475 -24.70 -15.66 -13.71
C ILE A 475 -25.65 -15.62 -12.50
N PRO A 476 -26.95 -15.93 -12.65
CA PRO A 476 -27.89 -15.90 -11.54
C PRO A 476 -27.68 -17.10 -10.60
N GLY A 477 -28.04 -16.92 -9.33
CA GLY A 477 -28.09 -18.02 -8.36
C GLY A 477 -26.72 -18.50 -7.85
N LEU A 478 -25.69 -17.66 -7.93
CA LEU A 478 -24.43 -17.91 -7.24
C LEU A 478 -24.68 -18.03 -5.73
N THR A 479 -24.04 -19.01 -5.10
CA THR A 479 -24.11 -19.22 -3.64
C THR A 479 -22.72 -19.33 -3.07
N THR A 480 -22.49 -18.86 -1.85
CA THR A 480 -21.18 -18.97 -1.23
C THR A 480 -20.83 -20.43 -0.97
N PHE A 481 -19.64 -20.85 -1.41
CA PHE A 481 -19.11 -22.21 -1.23
C PHE A 481 -18.06 -22.26 -0.12
N ALA A 482 -17.03 -21.42 -0.21
CA ALA A 482 -15.89 -21.46 0.69
C ALA A 482 -15.19 -20.10 0.82
N THR A 483 -14.31 -19.98 1.81
CA THR A 483 -13.28 -18.96 1.89
C THR A 483 -11.94 -19.64 1.60
N LEU A 484 -11.16 -19.06 0.69
CA LEU A 484 -9.80 -19.47 0.38
C LEU A 484 -8.84 -18.49 1.08
N ASP A 485 -8.07 -19.00 2.02
CA ASP A 485 -6.98 -18.26 2.68
C ASP A 485 -5.65 -18.73 2.08
N THR A 486 -4.93 -17.81 1.46
CA THR A 486 -3.52 -18.01 1.11
C THR A 486 -2.68 -17.47 2.27
N LEU A 487 -1.83 -18.31 2.83
CA LEU A 487 -0.94 -17.98 3.94
C LEU A 487 0.49 -17.87 3.43
N GLU A 488 1.24 -16.91 3.96
CA GLU A 488 2.69 -16.88 3.86
C GLU A 488 3.30 -18.09 4.56
N ALA A 489 4.58 -18.38 4.29
CA ALA A 489 5.25 -19.53 4.87
C ALA A 489 5.44 -19.45 6.40
N ASN A 490 5.37 -18.25 6.98
CA ASN A 490 5.35 -18.01 8.44
C ASN A 490 3.94 -18.17 9.05
N GLY A 491 2.93 -18.49 8.24
CA GLY A 491 1.53 -18.65 8.64
C GLY A 491 0.69 -17.37 8.63
N SER A 492 1.26 -16.20 8.33
CA SER A 492 0.47 -14.96 8.25
C SER A 492 -0.42 -14.95 7.01
N LEU A 493 -1.62 -14.38 7.10
CA LEU A 493 -2.51 -14.23 5.94
C LEU A 493 -1.84 -13.39 4.86
N LYS A 494 -1.79 -13.91 3.63
CA LYS A 494 -1.31 -13.22 2.42
C LYS A 494 -2.45 -12.63 1.60
N ASP A 495 -3.50 -13.42 1.44
CA ASP A 495 -4.65 -13.11 0.61
C ASP A 495 -5.87 -13.92 1.06
N ARG A 496 -7.06 -13.33 0.93
CA ARG A 496 -8.32 -14.00 1.22
C ARG A 496 -9.32 -13.80 0.09
N VAL A 497 -9.93 -14.90 -0.36
CA VAL A 497 -10.93 -14.89 -1.43
C VAL A 497 -12.20 -15.59 -0.98
N ARG A 498 -13.36 -14.99 -1.22
CA ARG A 498 -14.66 -15.66 -1.09
C ARG A 498 -15.02 -16.35 -2.40
N VAL A 499 -15.21 -17.67 -2.34
CA VAL A 499 -15.53 -18.50 -3.49
C VAL A 499 -17.04 -18.72 -3.55
N TYR A 500 -17.63 -18.36 -4.68
CA TYR A 500 -19.03 -18.60 -5.01
C TYR A 500 -19.14 -19.76 -5.99
N GLN A 501 -20.09 -20.65 -5.77
CA GLN A 501 -20.39 -21.75 -6.70
C GLN A 501 -21.63 -21.44 -7.55
N GLY A 502 -21.60 -21.87 -8.80
CA GLY A 502 -22.70 -21.72 -9.76
C GLY A 502 -22.69 -22.75 -10.87
N ARG A 503 -23.75 -22.73 -11.67
CA ARG A 503 -23.86 -23.56 -12.88
C ARG A 503 -23.87 -22.70 -14.14
N LEU A 504 -23.15 -23.16 -15.16
CA LEU A 504 -23.12 -22.56 -16.49
C LEU A 504 -22.90 -23.66 -17.54
N ASN A 505 -23.71 -23.67 -18.60
CA ASN A 505 -23.66 -24.69 -19.66
C ASN A 505 -23.30 -24.09 -21.04
N LEU A 506 -22.75 -22.88 -21.08
CA LEU A 506 -22.31 -22.26 -22.32
C LEU A 506 -20.96 -22.87 -22.77
N PRO A 507 -20.80 -23.19 -24.07
CA PRO A 507 -19.49 -23.56 -24.60
C PRO A 507 -18.47 -22.45 -24.35
N ALA A 508 -17.25 -22.80 -23.94
CA ALA A 508 -16.23 -21.81 -23.59
C ALA A 508 -15.88 -20.83 -24.73
N HIS A 509 -16.03 -21.24 -25.99
CA HIS A 509 -15.78 -20.40 -27.16
C HIS A 509 -16.89 -19.37 -27.44
N GLU A 510 -18.06 -19.51 -26.82
CA GLU A 510 -19.15 -18.53 -26.89
C GLU A 510 -19.03 -17.47 -25.79
N ILE A 511 -18.15 -17.69 -24.80
CA ILE A 511 -17.90 -16.75 -23.71
C ILE A 511 -16.80 -15.78 -24.14
N GLN A 512 -17.11 -14.49 -24.16
CA GLN A 512 -16.15 -13.46 -24.52
C GLN A 512 -15.24 -13.15 -23.34
N LEU A 513 -14.05 -13.76 -23.30
CA LEU A 513 -13.03 -13.40 -22.32
C LEU A 513 -12.43 -12.03 -22.67
N ARG A 514 -12.61 -11.05 -21.77
CA ARG A 514 -12.06 -9.69 -21.91
C ARG A 514 -10.72 -9.53 -21.21
N ASP A 515 -10.46 -10.30 -20.15
CA ASP A 515 -9.14 -10.38 -19.51
C ASP A 515 -8.67 -11.83 -19.30
N GLY A 516 -7.40 -12.08 -19.60
CA GLY A 516 -6.80 -13.42 -19.68
C GLY A 516 -6.47 -13.86 -21.11
N ILE A 517 -5.97 -15.09 -21.25
CA ILE A 517 -5.55 -15.67 -22.54
C ILE A 517 -6.61 -16.62 -23.10
N GLN A 518 -7.20 -17.47 -22.24
CA GLN A 518 -8.05 -18.56 -22.67
C GLN A 518 -9.04 -18.98 -21.59
N LEU A 519 -10.24 -19.41 -21.99
CA LEU A 519 -11.20 -20.15 -21.16
C LEU A 519 -11.21 -21.64 -21.55
N ARG A 520 -11.35 -22.52 -20.55
CA ARG A 520 -11.48 -23.97 -20.77
C ARG A 520 -12.41 -24.60 -19.74
N TRP A 521 -13.30 -25.48 -20.20
CA TRP A 521 -13.99 -26.44 -19.35
C TRP A 521 -13.07 -27.64 -19.09
N THR A 522 -12.76 -27.87 -17.82
CA THR A 522 -11.70 -28.79 -17.40
C THR A 522 -12.23 -29.79 -16.37
N ARG A 523 -11.96 -31.07 -16.57
CA ARG A 523 -12.20 -32.12 -15.57
C ARG A 523 -11.13 -32.06 -14.48
N ILE A 524 -11.50 -32.41 -13.26
CA ILE A 524 -10.57 -32.35 -12.13
C ILE A 524 -9.32 -33.22 -12.34
N GLU A 525 -9.42 -34.34 -13.04
CA GLU A 525 -8.28 -35.20 -13.37
C GLU A 525 -7.27 -34.52 -14.28
N GLU A 526 -7.71 -33.64 -15.18
CA GLU A 526 -6.84 -32.92 -16.13
C GLU A 526 -6.01 -31.84 -15.41
N THR A 527 -6.45 -31.37 -14.24
CA THR A 527 -5.76 -30.30 -13.51
C THR A 527 -4.35 -30.68 -13.05
N ALA A 528 -4.05 -31.98 -12.94
CA ALA A 528 -2.72 -32.48 -12.57
C ALA A 528 -1.65 -32.22 -13.64
N GLU A 529 -2.06 -32.04 -14.89
CA GLU A 529 -1.17 -31.77 -16.04
C GLU A 529 -1.11 -30.27 -16.39
N MET A 530 -1.79 -29.43 -15.61
CA MET A 530 -1.92 -27.99 -15.85
C MET A 530 -1.10 -27.19 -14.84
N THR A 531 -0.55 -26.06 -15.28
CA THR A 531 0.07 -25.07 -14.37
C THR A 531 -1.01 -24.32 -13.60
N MET A 532 -1.50 -24.94 -12.53
CA MET A 532 -2.61 -24.41 -11.73
C MET A 532 -2.15 -23.37 -10.71
N ASP A 533 -3.01 -22.39 -10.46
CA ASP A 533 -2.99 -21.62 -9.21
C ASP A 533 -3.25 -22.58 -8.03
N PRO A 534 -2.36 -22.68 -7.03
CA PRO A 534 -2.51 -23.60 -5.91
C PRO A 534 -3.80 -23.39 -5.11
N GLY A 535 -4.23 -22.13 -4.96
CA GLY A 535 -5.49 -21.79 -4.30
C GLY A 535 -6.69 -22.38 -5.03
N THR A 536 -6.77 -22.13 -6.34
CA THR A 536 -7.77 -22.72 -7.23
C THR A 536 -7.74 -24.24 -7.17
N ALA A 537 -6.57 -24.87 -7.31
CA ALA A 537 -6.44 -26.33 -7.24
C ALA A 537 -6.98 -26.88 -5.90
N ALA A 538 -6.65 -26.25 -4.78
CA ALA A 538 -7.14 -26.66 -3.46
C ALA A 538 -8.67 -26.51 -3.35
N VAL A 539 -9.24 -25.42 -3.85
CA VAL A 539 -10.70 -25.20 -3.88
C VAL A 539 -11.40 -26.26 -4.72
N LEU A 540 -10.86 -26.61 -5.90
CA LEU A 540 -11.43 -27.65 -6.76
C LEU A 540 -11.39 -29.03 -6.09
N GLN A 541 -10.29 -29.37 -5.40
CA GLN A 541 -10.17 -30.61 -4.63
C GLN A 541 -11.16 -30.65 -3.46
N ALA A 542 -11.31 -29.53 -2.75
CA ALA A 542 -12.28 -29.40 -1.66
C ALA A 542 -13.72 -29.55 -2.17
N HIS A 543 -14.07 -28.95 -3.30
CA HIS A 543 -15.38 -29.08 -3.93
C HIS A 543 -15.67 -30.53 -4.35
N ARG A 544 -14.68 -31.22 -4.95
CA ARG A 544 -14.78 -32.66 -5.28
C ARG A 544 -15.01 -33.52 -4.03
N GLY A 545 -14.25 -33.27 -2.96
CA GLY A 545 -14.35 -34.00 -1.69
C GLY A 545 -15.64 -33.75 -0.93
N GLY A 546 -16.14 -32.51 -0.97
CA GLY A 546 -17.38 -32.06 -0.30
C GLY A 546 -18.66 -32.65 -0.88
N SER A 547 -18.64 -33.15 -2.11
CA SER A 547 -19.76 -33.89 -2.71
C SER A 547 -20.10 -35.21 -1.97
N ARG A 548 -19.24 -35.67 -1.04
CA ARG A 548 -19.50 -36.81 -0.15
C ARG A 548 -19.82 -36.46 1.31
N SER A 549 -19.72 -35.20 1.72
CA SER A 549 -19.98 -34.78 3.12
C SER A 549 -20.18 -33.27 3.21
N ALA A 550 -21.42 -32.77 3.04
CA ALA A 550 -21.79 -31.42 3.52
C ALA A 550 -23.32 -31.21 3.52
N ARG A 551 -24.02 -31.85 4.45
CA ARG A 551 -25.00 -31.11 5.26
C ARG A 551 -24.41 -31.02 6.66
N GLY A 552 -23.47 -30.09 6.84
CA GLY A 552 -23.06 -29.65 8.17
C GLY A 552 -24.17 -28.79 8.75
N SER A 553 -24.62 -29.14 9.94
CA SER A 553 -25.77 -28.55 10.62
C SER A 553 -25.49 -27.27 11.41
N ASP A 554 -24.40 -26.56 11.14
CA ASP A 554 -24.10 -25.24 11.70
C ASP A 554 -23.56 -24.38 10.56
N GLY A 555 -24.10 -23.18 10.35
CA GLY A 555 -23.85 -22.29 9.21
C GLY A 555 -22.43 -21.70 9.10
N ILE A 556 -21.39 -22.49 9.36
CA ILE A 556 -19.98 -22.13 9.23
C ILE A 556 -19.52 -22.44 7.81
N LEU A 557 -19.01 -21.41 7.12
CA LEU A 557 -18.48 -21.52 5.77
C LEU A 557 -17.20 -22.38 5.76
N LEU A 558 -17.02 -23.21 4.74
CA LEU A 558 -15.78 -23.99 4.56
C LEU A 558 -14.58 -23.06 4.37
N THR A 559 -13.49 -23.24 5.13
CA THR A 559 -12.21 -22.55 4.89
C THR A 559 -11.20 -23.50 4.26
N VAL A 560 -10.72 -23.15 3.07
CA VAL A 560 -9.62 -23.82 2.36
C VAL A 560 -8.36 -23.01 2.59
N GLN A 561 -7.29 -23.65 3.06
CA GLN A 561 -6.02 -22.98 3.33
C GLN A 561 -4.91 -23.51 2.42
N VAL A 562 -4.13 -22.60 1.84
CA VAL A 562 -2.93 -22.93 1.07
C VAL A 562 -1.77 -22.12 1.60
N HIS A 563 -0.62 -22.75 1.75
CA HIS A 563 0.60 -22.08 2.19
C HIS A 563 1.50 -21.81 1.00
N GLU A 564 2.04 -20.60 0.93
CA GLU A 564 3.14 -20.29 0.03
C GLU A 564 4.34 -21.15 0.39
N PRO A 565 5.02 -21.75 -0.60
CA PRO A 565 6.26 -22.44 -0.35
C PRO A 565 7.27 -21.46 0.23
N ASN A 566 8.00 -21.92 1.25
CA ASN A 566 9.06 -21.18 1.90
C ASN A 566 10.25 -21.07 0.93
N ASP A 567 10.19 -20.16 -0.04
CA ASP A 567 11.15 -20.11 -1.13
C ASP A 567 11.81 -18.73 -1.28
N HIS A 568 12.88 -18.53 -0.49
CA HIS A 568 13.85 -17.44 -0.70
C HIS A 568 14.86 -17.76 -1.82
N ARG A 569 14.68 -18.83 -2.61
CA ARG A 569 15.61 -19.19 -3.67
C ARG A 569 15.21 -18.49 -4.97
N SER A 570 16.15 -17.79 -5.58
CA SER A 570 16.00 -17.27 -6.94
C SER A 570 15.94 -18.43 -7.93
N ARG A 571 14.98 -18.38 -8.87
CA ARG A 571 14.97 -19.28 -10.03
C ARG A 571 15.99 -18.76 -11.05
N SER A 572 16.82 -19.66 -11.58
CA SER A 572 17.80 -19.33 -12.64
C SER A 572 17.42 -19.98 -13.95
N ILE A 573 17.66 -19.30 -15.07
CA ILE A 573 17.59 -19.92 -16.40
C ILE A 573 18.83 -20.79 -16.57
N VAL A 574 18.65 -22.05 -16.97
CA VAL A 574 19.75 -22.98 -17.20
C VAL A 574 19.95 -23.18 -18.70
N GLY A 575 21.15 -22.91 -19.20
CA GLY A 575 21.54 -23.23 -20.58
C GLY A 575 22.72 -24.19 -20.64
N ALA A 576 22.82 -24.94 -21.73
CA ALA A 576 23.89 -25.89 -22.00
C ALA A 576 24.60 -25.56 -23.31
N HIS A 577 25.93 -25.62 -23.33
CA HIS A 577 26.78 -25.24 -24.46
C HIS A 577 27.78 -26.35 -24.78
N LEU A 578 27.94 -26.67 -26.06
CA LEU A 578 28.83 -27.73 -26.50
C LEU A 578 30.16 -27.15 -26.95
N VAL A 579 31.24 -27.60 -26.33
CA VAL A 579 32.62 -27.27 -26.70
C VAL A 579 33.23 -28.45 -27.45
N LEU A 580 33.29 -28.33 -28.78
CA LEU A 580 34.00 -29.29 -29.63
C LEU A 580 35.36 -28.72 -30.01
N ILE A 581 36.42 -29.50 -29.78
CA ILE A 581 37.78 -29.14 -30.17
C ILE A 581 38.31 -30.19 -31.15
N ARG A 582 38.76 -29.73 -32.32
CA ARG A 582 39.44 -30.54 -33.33
C ARG A 582 40.68 -29.80 -33.81
N ASP A 583 41.84 -30.44 -33.71
CA ASP A 583 43.13 -29.88 -34.15
C ASP A 583 43.45 -28.47 -33.60
N GLY A 584 43.09 -28.21 -32.33
CA GLY A 584 43.30 -26.91 -31.67
C GLY A 584 42.32 -25.80 -32.07
N ALA A 585 41.30 -26.12 -32.86
CA ALA A 585 40.21 -25.23 -33.23
C ALA A 585 38.90 -25.62 -32.53
N VAL A 586 38.08 -24.63 -32.19
CA VAL A 586 36.74 -24.79 -31.61
C VAL A 586 35.66 -24.59 -32.67
N LEU A 587 34.60 -25.39 -32.61
CA LEU A 587 33.43 -25.20 -33.48
C LEU A 587 32.59 -24.02 -32.99
N LEU A 588 32.31 -23.05 -33.86
CA LEU A 588 31.38 -21.96 -33.60
C LEU A 588 30.39 -21.83 -34.75
N GLY A 589 29.15 -21.48 -34.40
CA GLY A 589 28.06 -21.20 -35.31
C GLY A 589 27.80 -19.71 -35.42
N LYS A 590 27.60 -19.20 -36.63
CA LYS A 590 27.18 -17.82 -36.83
C LYS A 590 25.66 -17.74 -36.70
N ARG A 591 25.18 -17.00 -35.70
CA ARG A 591 23.75 -16.84 -35.45
C ARG A 591 23.08 -16.04 -36.56
N HIS A 592 21.86 -16.42 -36.92
CA HIS A 592 21.07 -15.74 -37.94
C HIS A 592 20.81 -14.27 -37.57
N ALA A 593 20.68 -13.38 -38.56
CA ALA A 593 20.49 -11.95 -38.35
C ALA A 593 19.18 -11.61 -37.61
N ASN A 594 18.18 -12.49 -37.72
CA ASN A 594 16.87 -12.34 -37.05
C ASN A 594 16.84 -13.02 -35.66
N SER A 595 17.98 -13.50 -35.15
CA SER A 595 17.99 -14.15 -33.84
C SER A 595 17.64 -13.17 -32.72
N ALA A 596 16.69 -13.56 -31.86
CA ALA A 596 16.26 -12.74 -30.72
C ALA A 596 17.38 -12.46 -29.70
N PHE A 597 18.40 -13.32 -29.67
CA PHE A 597 19.58 -13.16 -28.83
C PHE A 597 20.84 -13.15 -29.69
N ALA A 598 21.69 -12.13 -29.51
CA ALA A 598 22.98 -11.96 -30.19
C ALA A 598 22.92 -12.20 -31.71
N PRO A 599 22.13 -11.43 -32.48
CA PRO A 599 22.02 -11.58 -33.92
C PRO A 599 23.38 -11.37 -34.62
N SER A 600 23.63 -12.09 -35.71
CA SER A 600 24.88 -12.01 -36.50
C SER A 600 26.18 -12.23 -35.71
N THR A 601 26.10 -12.89 -34.56
CA THR A 601 27.23 -13.11 -33.64
C THR A 601 27.62 -14.58 -33.61
N TRP A 602 28.92 -14.88 -33.46
CA TRP A 602 29.43 -16.24 -33.32
C TRP A 602 29.16 -16.80 -31.92
N HIS A 603 28.78 -18.07 -31.85
CA HIS A 603 28.41 -18.74 -30.60
C HIS A 603 28.71 -20.25 -30.66
N LEU A 604 28.72 -20.93 -29.51
CA LEU A 604 28.77 -22.40 -29.47
C LEU A 604 27.39 -22.97 -29.84
N PRO A 605 27.31 -24.25 -30.26
CA PRO A 605 26.05 -24.98 -30.24
C PRO A 605 25.49 -24.98 -28.81
N ALA A 606 24.24 -24.55 -28.65
CA ALA A 606 23.70 -24.27 -27.34
C ALA A 606 22.18 -24.16 -27.30
N GLY A 607 21.61 -24.56 -26.17
CA GLY A 607 20.18 -24.41 -25.93
C GLY A 607 19.80 -24.31 -24.47
N HIS A 608 18.49 -24.19 -24.24
CA HIS A 608 17.91 -24.05 -22.91
C HIS A 608 17.44 -25.39 -22.40
N ARG A 609 17.65 -25.60 -21.10
CA ARG A 609 17.12 -26.77 -20.43
C ARG A 609 15.59 -26.67 -20.33
N GLU A 610 14.91 -27.69 -20.81
CA GLU A 610 13.46 -27.88 -20.66
C GLU A 610 13.07 -28.47 -19.29
N ASP A 611 11.77 -28.53 -19.01
CA ASP A 611 11.28 -29.09 -17.75
C ASP A 611 11.57 -30.61 -17.68
N SER A 612 12.01 -31.07 -16.50
CA SER A 612 12.29 -32.48 -16.20
C SER A 612 13.45 -33.15 -16.96
N GLU A 613 14.34 -32.39 -17.63
CA GLU A 613 15.58 -32.95 -18.20
C GLU A 613 16.84 -32.60 -17.37
N ALA A 614 17.96 -33.30 -17.56
CA ALA A 614 19.25 -32.92 -16.97
C ALA A 614 20.04 -32.02 -17.94
N ALA A 615 20.95 -31.18 -17.45
CA ALA A 615 21.75 -30.29 -18.32
C ALA A 615 22.61 -31.04 -19.36
N ALA A 616 23.08 -32.25 -19.01
CA ALA A 616 23.78 -33.12 -19.96
C ALA A 616 22.84 -33.67 -21.04
N SER A 617 21.62 -34.08 -20.66
CA SER A 617 20.59 -34.55 -21.60
C SER A 617 20.16 -33.44 -22.56
N CYS A 618 19.95 -32.23 -22.03
CA CYS A 618 19.73 -31.01 -22.80
C CYS A 618 20.85 -30.83 -23.84
N MET A 619 22.11 -30.93 -23.43
CA MET A 619 23.23 -30.75 -24.34
C MET A 619 23.27 -31.80 -25.47
N ILE A 620 22.97 -33.06 -25.17
CA ILE A 620 22.94 -34.13 -26.17
C ILE A 620 21.82 -33.87 -27.20
N ARG A 621 20.62 -33.50 -26.72
CA ARG A 621 19.47 -33.16 -27.55
C ARG A 621 19.80 -31.98 -28.48
N GLU A 622 20.27 -30.87 -27.92
CA GLU A 622 20.61 -29.65 -28.65
C GLU A 622 21.77 -29.87 -29.64
N ALA A 623 22.75 -30.72 -29.31
CA ALA A 623 23.81 -31.10 -30.25
C ALA A 623 23.23 -31.81 -31.48
N GLU A 624 22.29 -32.74 -31.31
CA GLU A 624 21.64 -33.42 -32.42
C GLU A 624 20.73 -32.47 -33.21
N GLU A 625 19.92 -31.67 -32.53
CA GLU A 625 18.97 -30.73 -33.12
C GLU A 625 19.65 -29.63 -33.95
N GLU A 626 20.69 -28.98 -33.42
CA GLU A 626 21.34 -27.84 -34.10
C GLU A 626 22.41 -28.27 -35.12
N THR A 627 23.16 -29.33 -34.81
CA THR A 627 24.36 -29.71 -35.56
C THR A 627 24.26 -31.07 -36.26
N GLY A 628 23.29 -31.90 -35.89
CA GLY A 628 23.17 -33.29 -36.35
C GLY A 628 24.19 -34.24 -35.75
N LEU A 629 24.90 -33.85 -34.69
CA LEU A 629 25.91 -34.66 -34.04
C LEU A 629 25.29 -35.56 -32.97
N VAL A 630 25.68 -36.83 -32.97
CA VAL A 630 25.24 -37.80 -31.96
C VAL A 630 26.35 -37.98 -30.94
N ILE A 631 26.04 -37.76 -29.66
CA ILE A 631 27.00 -37.80 -28.55
C ILE A 631 26.44 -38.74 -27.47
N ALA A 632 27.23 -39.75 -27.07
CA ALA A 632 26.86 -40.59 -25.95
C ALA A 632 27.07 -39.82 -24.64
N GLU A 633 26.18 -40.02 -23.66
CA GLU A 633 26.27 -39.32 -22.36
C GLU A 633 27.61 -39.54 -21.65
N GLY A 634 28.19 -40.74 -21.75
CA GLY A 634 29.50 -41.05 -21.17
C GLY A 634 30.69 -40.34 -21.84
N ASP A 635 30.49 -39.76 -23.02
CA ASP A 635 31.50 -38.98 -23.74
C ASP A 635 31.38 -37.47 -23.47
N LEU A 636 30.41 -37.04 -22.68
CA LEU A 636 30.18 -35.64 -22.35
C LEU A 636 30.73 -35.30 -20.96
N SER A 637 31.59 -34.30 -20.86
CA SER A 637 32.19 -33.85 -19.60
C SER A 637 31.95 -32.37 -19.36
N LEU A 638 31.51 -32.00 -18.16
CA LEU A 638 31.39 -30.60 -17.77
C LEU A 638 32.79 -29.97 -17.67
N VAL A 639 33.02 -28.89 -18.40
CA VAL A 639 34.33 -28.21 -18.46
C VAL A 639 34.29 -26.77 -17.96
N HIS A 640 33.12 -26.13 -17.90
CA HIS A 640 32.99 -24.79 -17.34
C HIS A 640 31.54 -24.47 -16.92
N VAL A 641 31.40 -23.53 -15.99
CA VAL A 641 30.12 -22.93 -15.60
C VAL A 641 30.25 -21.41 -15.62
N VAL A 642 29.30 -20.73 -16.26
CA VAL A 642 29.16 -19.27 -16.15
C VAL A 642 27.90 -18.95 -15.35
N ASP A 643 28.09 -18.22 -14.25
CA ASP A 643 27.00 -17.62 -13.47
C ASP A 643 26.85 -16.15 -13.89
N LEU A 644 25.72 -15.82 -14.51
CA LEU A 644 25.53 -14.60 -15.27
C LEU A 644 24.26 -13.86 -14.83
N LEU A 645 24.39 -12.58 -14.50
CA LEU A 645 23.28 -11.64 -14.44
C LEU A 645 23.37 -10.68 -15.62
N ASP A 646 22.54 -10.88 -16.65
CA ASP A 646 22.50 -9.98 -17.81
C ASP A 646 22.06 -8.56 -17.38
N PRO A 647 22.71 -7.49 -17.88
CA PRO A 647 22.28 -6.13 -17.62
C PRO A 647 20.79 -5.92 -17.97
N GLY A 648 19.99 -5.49 -16.99
CA GLY A 648 18.54 -5.27 -17.15
C GLY A 648 17.65 -6.51 -16.96
N SER A 649 18.22 -7.70 -16.72
CA SER A 649 17.45 -8.90 -16.36
C SER A 649 17.34 -9.05 -14.84
N PRO A 650 16.14 -9.26 -14.27
CA PRO A 650 15.98 -9.61 -12.86
C PRO A 650 16.19 -11.11 -12.58
N ILE A 651 16.38 -11.94 -13.62
CA ILE A 651 16.52 -13.39 -13.52
C ILE A 651 17.97 -13.78 -13.85
N PRO A 652 18.70 -14.42 -12.92
CA PRO A 652 20.05 -14.92 -13.18
C PRO A 652 20.06 -16.13 -14.11
N ARG A 653 21.19 -16.37 -14.77
CA ARG A 653 21.43 -17.51 -15.66
C ARG A 653 22.61 -18.33 -15.19
N VAL A 654 22.48 -19.65 -15.27
CA VAL A 654 23.59 -20.59 -15.08
C VAL A 654 23.82 -21.32 -16.40
N GLN A 655 24.99 -21.09 -17.00
CA GLN A 655 25.36 -21.66 -18.29
C GLN A 655 26.39 -22.77 -18.08
N PHE A 656 26.02 -24.01 -18.40
CA PHE A 656 26.92 -25.16 -18.36
C PHE A 656 27.61 -25.33 -19.72
N PHE A 657 28.92 -25.59 -19.71
CA PHE A 657 29.72 -25.86 -20.90
C PHE A 657 30.25 -27.28 -20.82
N PHE A 658 29.92 -28.08 -21.82
CA PHE A 658 30.30 -29.49 -21.90
C PHE A 658 31.26 -29.72 -23.07
N ALA A 659 32.34 -30.46 -22.83
CA ALA A 659 33.21 -30.96 -23.89
C ALA A 659 32.86 -32.41 -24.22
N ALA A 660 32.84 -32.75 -25.50
CA ALA A 660 32.69 -34.13 -25.95
C ALA A 660 34.05 -34.75 -26.26
N SER A 661 34.36 -35.91 -25.66
CA SER A 661 35.56 -36.70 -25.98
C SER A 661 35.40 -37.47 -27.29
N ARG A 662 34.17 -37.83 -27.66
CA ARG A 662 33.82 -38.54 -28.88
C ARG A 662 32.41 -38.14 -29.33
N TRP A 663 32.20 -38.12 -30.63
CA TRP A 663 30.90 -37.88 -31.26
C TRP A 663 30.84 -38.60 -32.61
N GLU A 664 29.64 -38.76 -33.15
CA GLU A 664 29.38 -39.29 -34.48
C GLU A 664 28.74 -38.23 -35.38
N GLY A 665 29.12 -38.24 -36.66
CA GLY A 665 28.68 -37.24 -37.65
C GLY A 665 29.65 -36.07 -37.84
N GLU A 666 29.35 -35.25 -38.84
CA GLU A 666 30.00 -33.95 -39.07
C GLU A 666 28.98 -32.84 -38.88
N PRO A 667 29.36 -31.69 -38.31
CA PRO A 667 28.43 -30.62 -38.00
C PRO A 667 27.82 -30.06 -39.28
N VAL A 668 26.49 -30.06 -39.35
CA VAL A 668 25.70 -29.48 -40.43
C VAL A 668 24.68 -28.51 -39.86
N VAL A 669 24.29 -27.50 -40.65
CA VAL A 669 23.24 -26.57 -40.23
C VAL A 669 21.89 -27.29 -40.34
N ARG A 670 21.31 -27.67 -39.20
CA ARG A 670 19.97 -28.28 -39.14
C ARG A 670 18.87 -27.24 -38.99
N GLU A 671 19.18 -26.11 -38.37
CA GLU A 671 18.26 -25.00 -38.11
C GLU A 671 18.69 -23.72 -38.84
N PRO A 672 18.45 -23.60 -40.15
CA PRO A 672 18.93 -22.48 -40.96
C PRO A 672 18.36 -21.12 -40.53
N ASP A 673 17.20 -21.10 -39.87
CA ASP A 673 16.57 -19.88 -39.35
C ASP A 673 17.22 -19.37 -38.05
N ARG A 674 18.04 -20.21 -37.39
CA ARG A 674 18.73 -19.89 -36.13
C ARG A 674 20.24 -19.73 -36.31
N CYS A 675 20.86 -20.55 -37.16
CA CYS A 675 22.29 -20.54 -37.45
C CYS A 675 22.52 -20.57 -38.97
N THR A 676 23.41 -19.72 -39.49
CA THR A 676 23.69 -19.64 -40.94
C THR A 676 24.86 -20.51 -41.39
N GLU A 677 25.83 -20.76 -40.51
CA GLU A 677 27.02 -21.56 -40.82
C GLU A 677 27.72 -22.05 -39.55
N TRP A 678 28.35 -23.22 -39.63
CA TRP A 678 29.28 -23.77 -38.64
C TRP A 678 30.71 -23.68 -39.16
N ARG A 679 31.65 -23.23 -38.32
CA ARG A 679 33.07 -23.10 -38.70
C ARG A 679 33.99 -23.40 -37.53
N TRP A 680 35.12 -24.04 -37.85
CA TRP A 680 36.22 -24.27 -36.91
C TRP A 680 37.14 -23.04 -36.82
N TRP A 681 37.33 -22.52 -35.62
CA TRP A 681 38.15 -21.34 -35.33
C TRP A 681 39.31 -21.69 -34.40
N PRO A 682 40.56 -21.31 -34.70
CA PRO A 682 41.68 -21.52 -33.77
C PRO A 682 41.39 -20.89 -32.41
N LEU A 683 41.64 -21.60 -31.31
CA LEU A 683 41.41 -21.08 -29.95
C LEU A 683 42.21 -19.80 -29.65
N THR A 684 43.34 -19.60 -30.34
CA THR A 684 44.19 -18.41 -30.25
C THR A 684 43.72 -17.25 -31.13
N ALA A 685 42.69 -17.45 -31.96
CA ALA A 685 42.20 -16.46 -32.93
C ALA A 685 40.68 -16.61 -33.13
N LEU A 686 39.92 -16.42 -32.03
CA LEU A 686 38.47 -16.46 -32.04
C LEU A 686 37.87 -15.32 -32.90
N PRO A 687 36.73 -15.56 -33.56
CA PRO A 687 36.09 -14.57 -34.44
C PRO A 687 35.50 -13.40 -33.67
N GLU A 688 35.19 -12.32 -34.40
CA GLU A 688 34.38 -11.20 -33.91
C GLU A 688 33.23 -10.87 -34.89
N PRO A 689 32.03 -10.53 -34.41
CA PRO A 689 31.63 -10.50 -33.00
C PRO A 689 31.34 -11.92 -32.45
N ILE A 690 31.68 -12.16 -31.18
CA ILE A 690 31.36 -13.41 -30.45
C ILE A 690 30.53 -13.12 -29.19
N VAL A 691 29.66 -14.05 -28.78
CA VAL A 691 28.86 -13.91 -27.56
C VAL A 691 29.78 -13.76 -26.33
N ALA A 692 29.56 -12.73 -25.53
CA ALA A 692 30.46 -12.32 -24.45
C ALA A 692 30.76 -13.43 -23.43
N TYR A 693 29.73 -14.13 -22.94
CA TYR A 693 29.94 -15.22 -21.98
C TYR A 693 30.56 -16.46 -22.62
N THR A 694 30.44 -16.65 -23.95
CA THR A 694 31.15 -17.72 -24.67
C THR A 694 32.63 -17.45 -24.74
N ARG A 695 33.01 -16.21 -25.09
CA ARG A 695 34.41 -15.76 -25.05
C ARG A 695 34.99 -15.94 -23.64
N ALA A 696 34.28 -15.45 -22.62
CA ALA A 696 34.72 -15.55 -21.24
C ALA A 696 34.91 -17.01 -20.79
N ALA A 697 34.01 -17.92 -21.17
CA ALA A 697 34.14 -19.34 -20.88
C ALA A 697 35.36 -19.96 -21.57
N LEU A 698 35.52 -19.79 -22.89
CA LEU A 698 36.65 -20.35 -23.65
C LEU A 698 38.00 -19.84 -23.13
N GLU A 699 38.11 -18.56 -22.83
CA GLU A 699 39.33 -17.97 -22.27
C GLU A 699 39.62 -18.48 -20.86
N SER A 700 38.60 -18.65 -20.02
CA SER A 700 38.77 -19.15 -18.65
C SER A 700 39.08 -20.64 -18.60
N MET A 701 38.50 -21.44 -19.50
CA MET A 701 38.83 -22.84 -19.71
C MET A 701 40.30 -23.01 -20.10
N SER A 702 40.84 -22.13 -20.96
CA SER A 702 42.26 -22.18 -21.33
C SER A 702 43.22 -21.97 -20.14
N ARG A 703 42.72 -21.34 -19.07
CA ARG A 703 43.44 -21.13 -17.80
C ARG A 703 43.14 -22.20 -16.75
N GLY A 704 42.36 -23.23 -17.07
CA GLY A 704 41.97 -24.30 -16.14
C GLY A 704 40.94 -23.88 -15.09
N ALA A 705 40.25 -22.74 -15.26
CA ALA A 705 39.18 -22.34 -14.36
C ALA A 705 37.88 -23.05 -14.73
N LEU A 706 37.14 -23.54 -13.71
CA LEU A 706 35.84 -24.20 -13.89
C LEU A 706 34.64 -23.26 -13.78
N TYR A 707 34.85 -22.01 -13.33
CA TYR A 707 33.78 -21.08 -12.99
C TYR A 707 34.11 -19.64 -13.37
N THR A 708 33.12 -18.92 -13.90
CA THR A 708 33.17 -17.48 -14.16
C THR A 708 31.88 -16.82 -13.68
N ALA A 709 31.98 -15.75 -12.88
CA ALA A 709 30.85 -14.89 -12.52
C ALA A 709 30.83 -13.62 -13.38
N MET A 710 29.69 -13.26 -13.96
CA MET A 710 29.53 -12.10 -14.84
C MET A 710 28.28 -11.29 -14.46
N GLY A 711 28.39 -9.97 -14.41
CA GLY A 711 27.24 -9.07 -14.19
C GLY A 711 26.76 -8.94 -12.74
N TRP A 712 27.41 -9.61 -11.79
CA TRP A 712 27.16 -9.49 -10.35
C TRP A 712 27.99 -8.32 -9.78
N SER A 713 27.36 -7.19 -9.47
CA SER A 713 28.01 -5.98 -8.91
C SER A 713 27.34 -5.47 -7.65
#